data_AF-A0A1F6NGF6-F1
#
_entry.id   AF-A0A1F6NGF6-F1
#
_cell.length_a   1.000
_cell.length_b   1.000
_cell.length_c   1.000
_cell.angle_alpha   90.00
_cell.angle_beta   90.00
_cell.angle_gamma   90.00
#
_symmetry.space_group_name_H-M   'P 1'
#
loop_
_entity.id
_entity.type
_entity.pdbx_description
1 polymer ?
#
loop_
_entity_poly.entity_id
_entity_poly.type
_entity_poly.pdbx_seq_one_letter_code
_entity_poly.pdbx_strand_id
1 'polypeptide(L)'
;MQKIDKPSTTQLHSRVVLGKKHSLVLYTILGAVLLTLNLTLANSIILGVIGLFAYIIPLALWYANLIKDRNLFFSFILLLAVFMLLNTASYYLYGITKLISLLIIILPMLAFFIPPKKPEEAKDFNPVEKVSFKLSRFTAVFLFLAIDIFLIFHLTANRTFGLMPSPWQAVEYWFFIFYAIATGLLFFLIYTRNSTSEKIILTGLHIFTTFAITAILYPLGYGFDAFVHRATEVWILNNGFISPKQPYYIGQYGFVVWLAQITKIPLFYIDIYLVPILASLTLPAGIFYSLKHSFPTMKKYAVYGVWLIPFIPFLSLHLTTPHNIALLFSILIVFFSFAFLHDKLDLKILLLLALAAICAHPLVGAPILIFVLAVILAKKCSPKKLFALLPVLFLILSVSLPAMFIMNNIRMGAGWPEFTNPLLGINKFFELFARPYWYATNTPLIYELLYSWQRLIVPVVIIAGIAGFIQYQRKNKNILLYVFPVSAVGFVASAWLLRSWVVFPDVVSYEQGDFPLRLVKASVLFLLPFVSYLLSLILQKIEVLKKRKIYLGLILITSSIFLMFSLYLSYPQRNIKARFPGLNVTTTDFKTVEWIHNQHNDYDYIVLANQLVSAAALTDYSFAKYFQTPNDEIFYYSVPTGGLLYKQYGKMLYEGQKREYMEEAMDLTGVKKSYFVINSYWANSDKIIDGAKKTADAWQIMDEGKTWIFIYTRD
;
A
#
# COMPACT_ATOMS: atom_id res chain seq x y z
N MET A 1 35.21 -18.13 61.59
CA MET A 1 35.54 -18.22 60.16
C MET A 1 34.88 -19.48 59.61
N GLN A 2 33.65 -19.37 59.10
CA GLN A 2 32.96 -20.46 58.38
C GLN A 2 31.92 -19.79 57.47
N LYS A 3 32.25 -19.73 56.18
CA LYS A 3 31.32 -19.29 55.12
C LYS A 3 30.39 -20.45 54.82
N ILE A 4 29.09 -20.22 55.05
CA ILE A 4 28.03 -21.10 54.58
C ILE A 4 27.81 -20.77 53.11
N ASP A 5 28.19 -21.69 52.23
CA ASP A 5 27.91 -21.61 50.80
C ASP A 5 26.40 -21.76 50.57
N LYS A 6 25.83 -20.75 49.91
CA LYS A 6 24.46 -20.82 49.38
C LYS A 6 24.44 -21.79 48.19
N PRO A 7 23.40 -22.63 48.06
CA PRO A 7 23.27 -23.52 46.92
C PRO A 7 23.10 -22.70 45.65
N SER A 8 23.87 -23.04 44.63
CA SER A 8 23.81 -22.50 43.28
C SER A 8 22.41 -22.75 42.71
N THR A 9 21.59 -21.70 42.66
CA THR A 9 20.37 -21.69 41.85
C THR A 9 20.77 -21.89 40.40
N THR A 10 20.63 -23.12 39.92
CA THR A 10 20.74 -23.48 38.51
C THR A 10 19.64 -22.71 37.77
N GLN A 11 20.00 -21.57 37.20
CA GLN A 11 19.11 -20.84 36.30
C GLN A 11 18.86 -21.73 35.09
N LEU A 12 17.66 -22.31 35.01
CA LEU A 12 17.13 -22.85 33.76
C LEU A 12 17.07 -21.69 32.76
N HIS A 13 18.11 -21.55 31.95
CA HIS A 13 18.04 -20.79 30.71
C HIS A 13 16.96 -21.44 29.85
N SER A 14 15.77 -20.83 29.82
CA SER A 14 14.72 -21.21 28.89
C SER A 14 15.19 -20.89 27.47
N ARG A 15 15.90 -21.86 26.85
CA ARG A 15 16.07 -21.91 25.41
C ARG A 15 14.68 -21.80 24.80
N VAL A 16 14.45 -20.84 23.90
CA VAL A 16 13.38 -21.03 22.91
C VAL A 16 13.83 -22.21 22.07
N VAL A 17 13.43 -23.40 22.48
CA VAL A 17 13.56 -24.60 21.67
C VAL A 17 12.57 -24.41 20.52
N LEU A 18 13.01 -23.72 19.47
CA LEU A 18 12.39 -23.83 18.15
C LEU A 18 12.24 -25.33 17.90
N GLY A 19 10.99 -25.80 17.75
CA GLY A 19 10.63 -27.20 17.92
C GLY A 19 11.55 -28.19 17.19
N LYS A 20 11.59 -29.45 17.66
CA LYS A 20 12.39 -30.50 17.01
C LYS A 20 12.09 -30.53 15.51
N LYS A 21 13.11 -30.60 14.65
CA LYS A 21 12.93 -30.57 13.17
C LYS A 21 11.79 -31.48 12.71
N HIS A 22 11.73 -32.70 13.24
CA HIS A 22 10.67 -33.66 12.93
C HIS A 22 9.25 -33.17 13.25
N SER A 23 9.04 -32.48 14.38
CA SER A 23 7.71 -31.94 14.70
C SER A 23 7.34 -30.78 13.78
N LEU A 24 8.28 -29.88 13.47
CA LEU A 24 8.01 -28.78 12.54
C LEU A 24 7.67 -29.30 11.14
N VAL A 25 8.43 -30.28 10.64
CA VAL A 25 8.15 -30.94 9.36
C VAL A 25 6.76 -31.58 9.37
N LEU A 26 6.42 -32.33 10.43
CA LEU A 26 5.12 -32.99 10.55
C LEU A 26 3.97 -31.98 10.51
N TYR A 27 4.05 -30.88 11.27
CA TYR A 27 3.01 -29.85 11.26
C TYR A 27 2.92 -29.13 9.92
N THR A 28 4.05 -28.82 9.27
CA THR A 28 4.03 -28.22 7.92
C THR A 28 3.39 -29.17 6.90
N ILE A 29 3.70 -30.47 6.96
CA ILE A 29 3.05 -31.49 6.11
C ILE A 29 1.55 -31.55 6.38
N LEU A 30 1.13 -31.58 7.65
CA LEU A 30 -0.29 -31.58 8.00
C LEU A 30 -1.00 -30.35 7.43
N GLY A 31 -0.42 -29.15 7.61
CA GLY A 31 -0.94 -27.93 7.01
C GLY A 31 -1.02 -27.99 5.49
N ALA A 32 0.02 -28.49 4.82
CA ALA A 32 0.04 -28.68 3.37
C ALA A 32 -1.05 -29.67 2.89
N VAL A 33 -1.28 -30.75 3.63
CA VAL A 33 -2.36 -31.71 3.36
C VAL A 33 -3.72 -31.04 3.53
N LEU A 34 -3.96 -30.29 4.61
CA LEU A 34 -5.21 -29.55 4.81
C LEU A 34 -5.47 -28.55 3.68
N LEU A 35 -4.45 -27.79 3.27
CA LEU A 35 -4.55 -26.86 2.14
C LEU A 35 -4.81 -27.59 0.82
N THR A 36 -4.18 -28.74 0.60
CA THR A 36 -4.40 -29.57 -0.60
C THR A 36 -5.83 -30.09 -0.64
N LEU A 37 -6.32 -30.68 0.45
CA LEU A 37 -7.70 -31.13 0.59
C LEU A 37 -8.69 -29.98 0.40
N ASN A 38 -8.38 -28.80 0.92
CA ASN A 38 -9.23 -27.64 0.75
C ASN A 38 -9.27 -27.13 -0.70
N LEU A 39 -8.13 -27.16 -1.38
CA LEU A 39 -8.00 -26.74 -2.77
C LEU A 39 -8.77 -27.65 -3.73
N THR A 40 -8.77 -28.97 -3.48
CA THR A 40 -9.29 -29.99 -4.38
C THR A 40 -10.70 -30.49 -4.03
N LEU A 41 -11.01 -30.69 -2.75
CA LEU A 41 -12.24 -31.38 -2.31
C LEU A 41 -13.14 -30.51 -1.43
N ALA A 42 -12.62 -30.02 -0.30
CA ALA A 42 -13.47 -29.49 0.77
C ALA A 42 -14.05 -28.10 0.50
N ASN A 43 -13.33 -27.25 -0.25
CA ASN A 43 -13.74 -25.89 -0.60
C ASN A 43 -14.27 -25.04 0.58
N SER A 44 -13.64 -25.17 1.76
CA SER A 44 -14.07 -24.52 3.02
C SER A 44 -13.13 -23.39 3.43
N ILE A 45 -13.71 -22.23 3.76
CA ILE A 45 -12.96 -21.08 4.29
C ILE A 45 -12.26 -21.44 5.60
N ILE A 46 -12.99 -22.10 6.52
CA ILE A 46 -12.47 -22.44 7.85
C ILE A 46 -11.29 -23.42 7.73
N LEU A 47 -11.46 -24.49 6.93
CA LEU A 47 -10.40 -25.47 6.71
C LEU A 47 -9.17 -24.83 6.05
N GLY A 48 -9.40 -23.96 5.06
CA GLY A 48 -8.35 -23.22 4.37
C GLY A 48 -7.54 -22.32 5.28
N VAL A 49 -8.20 -21.57 6.17
CA VAL A 49 -7.54 -20.69 7.14
C VAL A 49 -6.77 -21.49 8.18
N ILE A 50 -7.37 -22.54 8.76
CA ILE A 50 -6.68 -23.42 9.71
C ILE A 50 -5.47 -24.09 9.04
N GLY A 51 -5.65 -24.62 7.83
CA GLY A 51 -4.57 -25.21 7.03
C GLY A 51 -3.44 -24.23 6.75
N LEU A 52 -3.77 -22.96 6.42
CA LEU A 52 -2.79 -21.91 6.17
C LEU A 52 -1.93 -21.61 7.41
N PHE A 53 -2.54 -21.46 8.58
CA PHE A 53 -1.80 -21.23 9.82
C PHE A 53 -0.98 -22.47 10.23
N ALA A 54 -1.55 -23.66 10.12
CA ALA A 54 -0.86 -24.92 10.37
C ALA A 54 0.34 -25.13 9.43
N TYR A 55 0.29 -24.58 8.22
CA TYR A 55 1.38 -24.62 7.24
C TYR A 55 2.44 -23.53 7.50
N ILE A 56 2.05 -22.26 7.59
CA ILE A 56 2.96 -21.11 7.64
C ILE A 56 3.71 -21.02 8.98
N ILE A 57 3.07 -21.28 10.12
CA ILE A 57 3.71 -21.11 11.44
C ILE A 57 4.93 -22.03 11.61
N PRO A 58 4.83 -23.37 11.47
CA PRO A 58 5.99 -24.25 11.61
C PRO A 58 7.05 -24.00 10.54
N LEU A 59 6.63 -23.63 9.32
CA LEU A 59 7.56 -23.27 8.25
C LEU A 59 8.34 -21.99 8.59
N ALA A 60 7.69 -20.97 9.13
CA ALA A 60 8.33 -19.73 9.58
C ALA A 60 9.30 -19.99 10.73
N LEU A 61 8.94 -20.87 11.68
CA LEU A 61 9.85 -21.30 12.74
C LEU A 61 11.08 -22.02 12.18
N TRP A 62 10.93 -22.81 11.11
CA TRP A 62 12.07 -23.43 10.45
C TRP A 62 12.96 -22.42 9.72
N TYR A 63 12.35 -21.52 8.95
CA TYR A 63 13.08 -20.44 8.27
C TYR A 63 13.85 -19.56 9.25
N ALA A 64 13.36 -19.39 10.48
CA ALA A 64 14.10 -18.71 11.55
C ALA A 64 15.44 -19.39 11.82
N ASN A 65 15.50 -20.72 11.85
CA ASN A 65 16.76 -21.46 12.03
C ASN A 65 17.75 -21.28 10.87
N LEU A 66 17.32 -20.77 9.72
CA LEU A 66 18.18 -20.50 8.55
C LEU A 66 18.76 -19.08 8.57
N ILE A 67 18.22 -18.18 9.40
CA ILE A 67 18.64 -16.79 9.54
C ILE A 67 19.52 -16.64 10.79
N LYS A 68 20.51 -15.74 10.71
CA LYS A 68 21.49 -15.48 11.77
C LYS A 68 20.86 -15.27 13.15
N ASP A 69 19.81 -14.46 13.23
CA ASP A 69 19.20 -14.02 14.49
C ASP A 69 18.07 -14.92 15.00
N ARG A 70 17.70 -15.99 14.28
CA ARG A 70 16.54 -16.85 14.59
C ARG A 70 15.24 -16.10 14.88
N ASN A 71 15.06 -14.96 14.22
CA ASN A 71 13.91 -14.09 14.45
C ASN A 71 12.72 -14.51 13.58
N LEU A 72 11.61 -14.87 14.22
CA LEU A 72 10.37 -15.31 13.58
C LEU A 72 9.79 -14.24 12.64
N PHE A 73 9.87 -12.96 13.02
CA PHE A 73 9.36 -11.86 12.20
C PHE A 73 10.05 -11.78 10.83
N PHE A 74 11.37 -11.85 10.80
CA PHE A 74 12.11 -11.85 9.54
C PHE A 74 11.87 -13.11 8.70
N SER A 75 11.57 -14.22 9.37
CA SER A 75 11.22 -15.48 8.71
C SER A 75 9.87 -15.38 8.02
N PHE A 76 8.91 -14.71 8.65
CA PHE A 76 7.62 -14.38 8.04
C PHE A 76 7.78 -13.47 6.82
N ILE A 77 8.57 -12.39 6.93
CA ILE A 77 8.87 -11.50 5.78
C ILE A 77 9.55 -12.27 4.64
N LEU A 78 10.51 -13.14 4.99
CA LEU A 78 11.22 -13.96 4.02
C LEU A 78 10.27 -14.90 3.29
N LEU A 79 9.36 -15.56 4.02
CA LEU A 79 8.33 -16.41 3.42
C LEU A 79 7.37 -15.63 2.55
N LEU A 80 6.90 -14.46 2.98
CA LEU A 80 6.05 -13.59 2.18
C LEU A 80 6.72 -13.25 0.84
N ALA A 81 7.98 -12.81 0.86
CA ALA A 81 8.73 -12.52 -0.35
C ALA A 81 8.91 -13.76 -1.24
N VAL A 82 9.22 -14.92 -0.65
CA VAL A 82 9.34 -16.19 -1.38
C VAL A 82 8.02 -16.56 -2.06
N PHE A 83 6.88 -16.47 -1.37
CA PHE A 83 5.57 -16.78 -1.98
C PHE A 83 5.25 -15.83 -3.14
N MET A 84 5.51 -14.53 -3.00
CA MET A 84 5.30 -13.58 -4.09
C MET A 84 6.20 -13.85 -5.30
N LEU A 85 7.47 -14.18 -5.07
CA LEU A 85 8.42 -14.49 -6.14
C LEU A 85 8.09 -15.81 -6.84
N LEU A 86 7.71 -16.85 -6.08
CA LEU A 86 7.28 -18.12 -6.66
C LEU A 86 6.01 -17.96 -7.50
N ASN A 87 5.03 -17.18 -7.02
CA ASN A 87 3.84 -16.85 -7.80
C ASN A 87 4.19 -16.08 -9.08
N THR A 88 5.09 -15.10 -8.98
CA THR A 88 5.54 -14.32 -10.15
C THR A 88 6.21 -15.22 -11.19
N ALA A 89 7.17 -16.05 -10.76
CA ALA A 89 7.86 -16.98 -11.66
C ALA A 89 6.87 -17.95 -12.31
N SER A 90 5.96 -18.51 -11.52
CA SER A 90 4.97 -19.48 -12.01
C SER A 90 4.00 -18.86 -13.01
N TYR A 91 3.58 -17.60 -12.80
CA TYR A 91 2.73 -16.86 -13.73
C TYR A 91 3.34 -16.76 -15.13
N TYR A 92 4.63 -16.39 -15.23
CA TYR A 92 5.28 -16.26 -16.53
C TYR A 92 5.56 -17.61 -17.17
N LEU A 93 6.05 -18.58 -16.40
CA LEU A 93 6.39 -19.91 -16.90
C LEU A 93 5.17 -20.67 -17.41
N TYR A 94 4.02 -20.53 -16.75
CA TYR A 94 2.82 -21.27 -17.10
C TYR A 94 1.55 -20.45 -16.81
N GLY A 95 1.27 -20.20 -15.54
CA GLY A 95 0.04 -19.58 -15.04
C GLY A 95 -0.21 -20.04 -13.60
N ILE A 96 -1.16 -19.42 -12.91
CA ILE A 96 -1.49 -19.71 -11.51
C ILE A 96 -2.70 -20.61 -11.45
N THR A 97 -2.50 -21.88 -11.78
CA THR A 97 -3.53 -22.91 -11.73
C THR A 97 -3.55 -23.62 -10.37
N LYS A 98 -4.58 -24.43 -10.09
CA LYS A 98 -4.65 -25.24 -8.87
C LYS A 98 -3.41 -26.14 -8.70
N LEU A 99 -2.92 -26.75 -9.78
CA LEU A 99 -1.71 -27.59 -9.75
C LEU A 99 -0.47 -26.79 -9.36
N ILE A 100 -0.29 -25.61 -9.97
CA ILE A 100 0.83 -24.71 -9.65
C ILE A 100 0.74 -24.22 -8.19
N SER A 101 -0.46 -23.93 -7.69
CA SER A 101 -0.67 -23.56 -6.29
C SER A 101 -0.23 -24.64 -5.31
N LEU A 102 -0.39 -25.92 -5.66
CA LEU A 102 0.18 -27.05 -4.88
C LEU A 102 1.71 -27.04 -4.92
N LEU A 103 2.32 -26.79 -6.08
CA LEU A 103 3.77 -26.68 -6.19
C LEU A 103 4.32 -25.52 -5.35
N ILE A 104 3.61 -24.39 -5.31
CA ILE A 104 3.99 -23.23 -4.47
C ILE A 104 3.88 -23.57 -2.96
N ILE A 105 3.00 -24.48 -2.56
CA ILE A 105 2.98 -25.02 -1.19
C ILE A 105 4.19 -25.94 -0.94
N ILE A 106 4.61 -26.74 -1.92
CA ILE A 106 5.68 -27.73 -1.70
C ILE A 106 7.08 -27.08 -1.72
N LEU A 107 7.35 -26.15 -2.64
CA LEU A 107 8.69 -25.62 -2.88
C LEU A 107 9.36 -25.00 -1.63
N PRO A 108 8.68 -24.17 -0.81
CA PRO A 108 9.27 -23.64 0.42
C PRO A 108 9.64 -24.72 1.45
N MET A 109 9.00 -25.89 1.41
CA MET A 109 9.32 -27.00 2.32
C MET A 109 10.70 -27.60 2.03
N LEU A 110 11.25 -27.41 0.83
CA LEU A 110 12.62 -27.83 0.51
C LEU A 110 13.66 -27.17 1.43
N ALA A 111 13.31 -26.04 2.06
CA ALA A 111 14.13 -25.42 3.08
C ALA A 111 14.47 -26.37 4.25
N PHE A 112 13.66 -27.39 4.54
CA PHE A 112 13.95 -28.40 5.56
C PHE A 112 15.21 -29.23 5.28
N PHE A 113 15.67 -29.28 4.04
CA PHE A 113 16.94 -29.93 3.68
C PHE A 113 18.16 -29.03 3.94
N ILE A 114 17.97 -27.73 4.12
CA ILE A 114 19.05 -26.80 4.42
C ILE A 114 19.43 -26.94 5.90
N PRO A 115 20.70 -27.20 6.23
CA PRO A 115 21.11 -27.34 7.62
C PRO A 115 20.91 -26.02 8.39
N PRO A 116 20.45 -26.08 9.65
CA PRO A 116 20.25 -24.87 10.45
C PRO A 116 21.57 -24.17 10.71
N LYS A 117 21.58 -22.84 10.74
CA LYS A 117 22.77 -22.08 11.11
C LYS A 117 23.10 -22.35 12.58
N LYS A 118 24.39 -22.57 12.88
CA LYS A 118 24.88 -22.61 14.26
C LYS A 118 24.49 -21.30 14.93
N PRO A 119 23.88 -21.34 16.14
CA PRO A 119 23.55 -20.12 16.84
C PRO A 119 24.87 -19.39 17.16
N GLU A 120 25.03 -18.15 16.70
CA GLU A 120 25.87 -17.23 17.45
C GLU A 120 25.24 -17.12 18.85
N GLU A 121 26.07 -17.05 19.90
CA GLU A 121 25.59 -16.85 21.26
C GLU A 121 24.54 -15.74 21.25
N ALA A 122 23.29 -16.10 21.53
CA ALA A 122 22.19 -15.18 21.50
C ALA A 122 22.44 -14.13 22.58
N LYS A 123 22.98 -12.96 22.20
CA LYS A 123 23.05 -11.80 23.06
C LYS A 123 21.62 -11.34 23.34
N ASP A 124 21.13 -11.73 24.51
CA ASP A 124 19.94 -11.21 25.19
C ASP A 124 18.69 -11.04 24.33
N PHE A 125 18.13 -12.15 23.86
CA PHE A 125 16.69 -12.25 23.67
C PHE A 125 16.12 -13.12 24.79
N ASN A 126 15.89 -12.50 25.95
CA ASN A 126 15.12 -13.10 27.02
C ASN A 126 13.63 -13.06 26.60
N PRO A 127 12.99 -14.19 26.24
CA PRO A 127 11.58 -14.19 25.83
C PRO A 127 10.65 -14.02 27.03
N VAL A 128 11.19 -14.17 28.25
CA VAL A 128 10.45 -14.05 29.50
C VAL A 128 10.81 -12.71 30.13
N GLU A 129 10.33 -11.62 29.53
CA GLU A 129 10.20 -10.39 30.30
C GLU A 129 9.20 -10.69 31.43
N LYS A 130 9.63 -10.55 32.70
CA LYS A 130 8.73 -10.69 33.84
C LYS A 130 7.57 -9.70 33.65
N VAL A 131 6.41 -10.22 33.23
CA VAL A 131 5.18 -9.46 33.15
C VAL A 131 4.78 -9.14 34.58
N SER A 132 5.10 -7.92 35.01
CA SER A 132 4.68 -7.43 36.33
C SER A 132 3.23 -6.99 36.24
N PHE A 133 2.35 -7.80 36.83
CA PHE A 133 0.92 -7.55 36.93
C PHE A 133 0.66 -6.34 37.84
N LYS A 134 0.17 -5.25 37.26
CA LYS A 134 -0.41 -4.12 37.99
C LYS A 134 -1.79 -3.85 37.42
N LEU A 135 -2.81 -3.81 38.29
CA LEU A 135 -4.22 -3.63 37.91
C LEU A 135 -4.44 -2.39 37.05
N SER A 136 -3.77 -1.27 37.36
CA SER A 136 -3.83 -0.03 36.58
C SER A 136 -3.28 -0.14 35.14
N ARG A 137 -2.45 -1.14 34.86
CA ARG A 137 -1.96 -1.41 33.50
C ARG A 137 -2.92 -2.26 32.68
N PHE A 138 -3.75 -3.05 33.36
CA PHE A 138 -4.80 -3.84 32.72
C PHE A 138 -5.96 -2.94 32.30
N THR A 139 -6.38 -2.02 33.18
CA THR A 139 -7.46 -1.07 32.88
C THR A 139 -7.14 -0.18 31.69
N ALA A 140 -5.90 0.33 31.57
CA ALA A 140 -5.50 1.17 30.44
C ALA A 140 -5.46 0.40 29.10
N VAL A 141 -5.04 -0.87 29.10
CA VAL A 141 -5.08 -1.72 27.89
C VAL A 141 -6.51 -2.07 27.52
N PHE A 142 -7.33 -2.44 28.50
CA PHE A 142 -8.74 -2.73 28.27
C PHE A 142 -9.46 -1.51 27.69
N LEU A 143 -9.26 -0.33 28.27
CA LEU A 143 -9.84 0.92 27.77
C LEU A 143 -9.37 1.24 26.35
N PHE A 144 -8.07 1.13 26.08
CA PHE A 144 -7.52 1.31 24.73
C PHE A 144 -8.17 0.35 23.72
N LEU A 145 -8.22 -0.95 24.03
CA LEU A 145 -8.83 -1.95 23.15
C LEU A 145 -10.33 -1.74 22.98
N ALA A 146 -11.05 -1.36 24.05
CA ALA A 146 -12.47 -1.06 23.99
C ALA A 146 -12.76 0.12 23.05
N ILE A 147 -11.94 1.18 23.10
CA ILE A 147 -12.09 2.32 22.19
C ILE A 147 -11.77 1.90 20.75
N ASP A 148 -10.68 1.17 20.50
CA ASP A 148 -10.33 0.71 19.15
C ASP A 148 -11.42 -0.21 18.55
N ILE A 149 -11.95 -1.13 19.36
CA ILE A 149 -13.07 -2.00 18.96
C ILE A 149 -14.32 -1.15 18.69
N PHE A 150 -14.61 -0.17 19.53
CA PHE A 150 -15.74 0.75 19.33
C PHE A 150 -15.60 1.54 18.02
N LEU A 151 -14.40 2.05 17.69
CA LEU A 151 -14.15 2.75 16.42
C LEU A 151 -14.40 1.82 15.23
N ILE A 152 -13.88 0.59 15.25
CA ILE A 152 -14.10 -0.40 14.18
C ILE A 152 -15.58 -0.77 14.05
N PHE A 153 -16.26 -0.97 15.18
CA PHE A 153 -17.69 -1.28 15.21
C PHE A 153 -18.50 -0.12 14.62
N HIS A 154 -18.19 1.13 15.01
CA HIS A 154 -18.87 2.31 14.50
C HIS A 154 -18.67 2.47 12.99
N LEU A 155 -17.46 2.26 12.47
CA LEU A 155 -17.22 2.25 11.02
C LEU A 155 -18.03 1.14 10.33
N THR A 156 -18.10 -0.04 10.93
CA THR A 156 -18.86 -1.16 10.37
C THR A 156 -20.38 -0.90 10.37
N ALA A 157 -20.89 -0.20 11.38
CA ALA A 157 -22.29 0.19 11.47
C ALA A 157 -22.68 1.27 10.44
N ASN A 158 -21.72 2.07 9.95
CA ASN A 158 -21.95 3.18 9.01
C ASN A 158 -21.40 2.89 7.61
N ARG A 159 -21.34 1.61 7.22
CA ARG A 159 -21.02 1.21 5.84
C ARG A 159 -22.07 1.72 4.86
N THR A 160 -21.64 1.98 3.63
CA THR A 160 -22.55 2.48 2.59
C THR A 160 -22.50 1.63 1.33
N PHE A 161 -23.67 1.50 0.70
CA PHE A 161 -23.85 0.96 -0.66
C PHE A 161 -24.26 2.06 -1.65
N GLY A 162 -24.48 3.28 -1.15
CA GLY A 162 -24.78 4.47 -1.93
C GLY A 162 -23.55 5.36 -2.10
N LEU A 163 -23.74 6.51 -2.75
CA LEU A 163 -22.66 7.46 -3.00
C LEU A 163 -22.18 8.13 -1.70
N MET A 164 -20.90 8.00 -1.41
CA MET A 164 -20.19 8.64 -0.30
C MET A 164 -18.76 8.98 -0.73
N PRO A 165 -18.52 10.18 -1.26
CA PRO A 165 -17.21 10.58 -1.78
C PRO A 165 -16.09 10.65 -0.72
N SER A 166 -16.43 10.76 0.56
CA SER A 166 -15.46 10.80 1.65
C SER A 166 -15.89 9.89 2.80
N PRO A 167 -14.96 9.09 3.38
CA PRO A 167 -15.27 8.24 4.53
C PRO A 167 -15.70 9.06 5.76
N TRP A 168 -15.34 10.34 5.80
CA TRP A 168 -15.69 11.23 6.91
C TRP A 168 -17.14 11.69 6.89
N GLN A 169 -17.91 11.35 5.86
CA GLN A 169 -19.36 11.54 5.86
C GLN A 169 -20.09 10.43 6.63
N ALA A 170 -19.42 9.32 6.94
CA ALA A 170 -19.98 8.21 7.70
C ALA A 170 -19.89 8.40 9.23
N VAL A 171 -19.10 9.38 9.69
CA VAL A 171 -18.77 9.55 11.10
C VAL A 171 -18.81 11.01 11.50
N GLU A 172 -19.09 11.26 12.78
CA GLU A 172 -19.14 12.61 13.36
C GLU A 172 -17.80 13.04 13.97
N TYR A 173 -17.69 14.30 14.39
CA TYR A 173 -16.46 14.87 14.96
C TYR A 173 -15.92 14.08 16.19
N TRP A 174 -16.81 13.42 16.96
CA TRP A 174 -16.41 12.64 18.12
C TRP A 174 -15.55 11.43 17.75
N PHE A 175 -15.68 10.88 16.53
CA PHE A 175 -14.86 9.75 16.07
C PHE A 175 -13.37 10.11 16.15
N PHE A 176 -13.03 11.31 15.68
CA PHE A 176 -11.68 11.84 15.72
C PHE A 176 -11.19 12.08 17.15
N ILE A 177 -12.07 12.50 18.05
CA ILE A 177 -11.75 12.66 19.49
C ILE A 177 -11.42 11.30 20.11
N PHE A 178 -12.25 10.28 19.90
CA PHE A 178 -11.98 8.93 20.41
C PHE A 178 -10.73 8.32 19.79
N TYR A 179 -10.47 8.56 18.51
CA TYR A 179 -9.21 8.18 17.87
C TYR A 179 -8.01 8.84 18.55
N ALA A 180 -8.05 10.15 18.80
CA ALA A 180 -6.98 10.86 19.50
C ALA A 180 -6.79 10.33 20.94
N ILE A 181 -7.87 10.02 21.65
CA ILE A 181 -7.82 9.42 23.00
C ILE A 181 -7.16 8.04 22.93
N ALA A 182 -7.56 7.18 21.98
CA ALA A 182 -6.96 5.86 21.79
C ALA A 182 -5.47 5.95 21.46
N THR A 183 -5.07 6.85 20.54
CA THR A 183 -3.66 7.12 20.23
C THR A 183 -2.89 7.61 21.45
N GLY A 184 -3.45 8.53 22.24
CA GLY A 184 -2.84 9.05 23.47
C GLY A 184 -2.65 7.96 24.53
N LEU A 185 -3.67 7.11 24.74
CA LEU A 185 -3.60 5.95 25.64
C LEU A 185 -2.54 4.94 25.16
N LEU A 186 -2.50 4.66 23.86
CA LEU A 186 -1.48 3.79 23.27
C LEU A 186 -0.08 4.34 23.50
N PHE A 187 0.14 5.63 23.29
CA PHE A 187 1.43 6.26 23.52
C PHE A 187 1.84 6.19 25.00
N PHE A 188 0.89 6.44 25.91
CA PHE A 188 1.12 6.23 27.33
C PHE A 188 1.51 4.77 27.64
N LEU A 189 0.84 3.78 27.02
CA LEU A 189 1.15 2.35 27.17
C LEU A 189 2.54 2.01 26.62
N ILE A 190 2.93 2.55 25.45
CA ILE A 190 4.27 2.38 24.87
C ILE A 190 5.35 2.94 25.81
N TYR A 191 5.09 4.10 26.43
CA TYR A 191 6.03 4.70 27.38
C TYR A 191 6.18 3.90 28.67
N THR A 192 5.07 3.40 29.22
CA THR A 192 5.03 2.83 30.59
C THR A 192 5.22 1.32 30.66
N ARG A 193 4.98 0.58 29.58
CA ARG A 193 5.17 -0.88 29.56
C ARG A 193 6.63 -1.24 29.32
N ASN A 194 7.05 -2.36 29.89
CA ASN A 194 8.36 -2.94 29.64
C ASN A 194 8.32 -3.94 28.48
N SER A 195 7.20 -4.68 28.34
CA SER A 195 7.07 -5.72 27.33
C SER A 195 7.21 -5.17 25.91
N THR A 196 8.20 -5.64 25.17
CA THR A 196 8.39 -5.23 23.77
C THR A 196 7.28 -5.75 22.87
N SER A 197 6.91 -7.03 23.05
CA SER A 197 5.90 -7.69 22.22
C SER A 197 4.53 -7.04 22.35
N GLU A 198 4.14 -6.67 23.57
CA GLU A 198 2.86 -5.98 23.80
C GLU A 198 2.82 -4.62 23.08
N LYS A 199 3.92 -3.84 23.11
CA LYS A 199 3.98 -2.55 22.40
C LYS A 199 3.79 -2.74 20.89
N ILE A 200 4.43 -3.75 20.33
CA ILE A 200 4.34 -4.09 18.90
C ILE A 200 2.90 -4.51 18.56
N ILE A 201 2.29 -5.40 19.34
CA ILE A 201 0.93 -5.89 19.11
C ILE A 201 -0.10 -4.76 19.22
N LEU A 202 -0.08 -3.98 20.30
CA LEU A 202 -1.03 -2.88 20.50
C LEU A 202 -0.86 -1.80 19.42
N THR A 203 0.38 -1.52 18.99
CA THR A 203 0.64 -0.62 17.86
C THR A 203 0.09 -1.19 16.57
N GLY A 204 0.27 -2.49 16.31
CA GLY A 204 -0.28 -3.16 15.14
C GLY A 204 -1.79 -3.09 15.07
N LEU A 205 -2.49 -3.37 16.18
CA LEU A 205 -3.95 -3.25 16.25
C LEU A 205 -4.43 -1.84 15.93
N HIS A 206 -3.79 -0.81 16.49
CA HIS A 206 -4.17 0.57 16.20
C HIS A 206 -3.85 0.99 14.76
N ILE A 207 -2.72 0.54 14.20
CA ILE A 207 -2.38 0.74 12.78
C ILE A 207 -3.41 0.09 11.85
N PHE A 208 -3.94 -1.08 12.22
CA PHE A 208 -5.05 -1.68 11.47
C PHE A 208 -6.28 -0.77 11.50
N THR A 209 -6.69 -0.26 12.66
CA THR A 209 -7.78 0.73 12.78
C THR A 209 -7.53 1.97 11.92
N THR A 210 -6.29 2.47 11.86
CA THR A 210 -5.90 3.63 11.04
C THR A 210 -6.02 3.39 9.54
N PHE A 211 -5.64 2.21 9.04
CA PHE A 211 -5.58 1.92 7.59
C PHE A 211 -6.79 1.14 7.04
N ALA A 212 -7.58 0.46 7.88
CA ALA A 212 -8.70 -0.36 7.41
C ALA A 212 -9.98 0.43 7.10
N ILE A 213 -10.02 1.76 7.30
CA ILE A 213 -11.25 2.56 7.23
C ILE A 213 -11.95 2.42 5.87
N THR A 214 -11.21 2.52 4.76
CA THR A 214 -11.80 2.37 3.42
C THR A 214 -12.29 0.95 3.17
N ALA A 215 -11.51 -0.08 3.54
CA ALA A 215 -11.92 -1.47 3.41
C ALA A 215 -13.17 -1.81 4.24
N ILE A 216 -13.35 -1.14 5.39
CA ILE A 216 -14.54 -1.31 6.23
C ILE A 216 -15.74 -0.58 5.63
N LEU A 217 -15.62 0.72 5.31
CA LEU A 217 -16.76 1.57 4.94
C LEU A 217 -17.35 1.31 3.55
N TYR A 218 -16.54 0.82 2.61
CA TYR A 218 -16.93 0.63 1.21
C TYR A 218 -16.97 -0.87 0.85
N PRO A 219 -18.04 -1.60 1.21
CA PRO A 219 -18.19 -3.03 0.96
C PRO A 219 -18.24 -3.40 -0.53
N LEU A 220 -18.48 -2.43 -1.43
CA LEU A 220 -18.41 -2.63 -2.88
C LEU A 220 -17.03 -2.29 -3.47
N GLY A 221 -16.11 -1.73 -2.67
CA GLY A 221 -14.82 -1.21 -3.13
C GLY A 221 -14.81 0.31 -3.32
N TYR A 222 -13.61 0.87 -3.49
CA TYR A 222 -13.39 2.32 -3.55
C TYR A 222 -12.32 2.67 -4.59
N GLY A 223 -12.61 3.67 -5.43
CA GLY A 223 -11.73 4.15 -6.50
C GLY A 223 -11.64 3.19 -7.69
N PHE A 224 -11.37 3.72 -8.88
CA PHE A 224 -11.38 2.96 -10.14
C PHE A 224 -10.27 1.89 -10.23
N ASP A 225 -9.03 2.25 -9.93
CA ASP A 225 -7.85 1.38 -10.08
C ASP A 225 -8.00 0.02 -9.35
N ALA A 226 -8.58 0.01 -8.16
CA ALA A 226 -8.78 -1.20 -7.38
C ALA A 226 -9.67 -2.23 -8.12
N PHE A 227 -10.66 -1.77 -8.89
CA PHE A 227 -11.52 -2.65 -9.68
C PHE A 227 -10.80 -3.25 -10.88
N VAL A 228 -9.94 -2.48 -11.56
CA VAL A 228 -9.13 -2.99 -12.69
C VAL A 228 -8.17 -4.09 -12.21
N HIS A 229 -7.50 -3.85 -11.08
CA HIS A 229 -6.63 -4.83 -10.45
C HIS A 229 -7.42 -6.10 -10.08
N ARG A 230 -8.55 -5.95 -9.39
CA ARG A 230 -9.38 -7.08 -8.96
C ARG A 230 -9.98 -7.86 -10.12
N ALA A 231 -10.46 -7.19 -11.17
CA ALA A 231 -10.98 -7.85 -12.37
C ALA A 231 -9.90 -8.70 -13.05
N THR A 232 -8.66 -8.20 -13.08
CA THR A 232 -7.51 -8.97 -13.56
C THR A 232 -7.20 -10.17 -12.66
N GLU A 233 -7.23 -9.99 -11.35
CA GLU A 233 -7.01 -11.08 -10.39
C GLU A 233 -8.11 -12.16 -10.49
N VAL A 234 -9.38 -11.78 -10.67
CA VAL A 234 -10.50 -12.71 -10.94
C VAL A 234 -10.29 -13.46 -12.25
N TRP A 235 -9.84 -12.77 -13.30
CA TRP A 235 -9.50 -13.42 -14.56
C TRP A 235 -8.39 -14.44 -14.41
N ILE A 236 -7.31 -14.10 -13.69
CA ILE A 236 -6.19 -15.01 -13.41
C ILE A 236 -6.66 -16.18 -12.53
N LEU A 237 -7.54 -15.95 -11.56
CA LEU A 237 -8.12 -17.01 -10.73
C LEU A 237 -8.85 -18.06 -11.58
N ASN A 238 -9.59 -17.62 -12.61
CA ASN A 238 -10.40 -18.48 -13.47
C ASN A 238 -9.59 -19.11 -14.62
N ASN A 239 -8.63 -18.38 -15.20
CA ASN A 239 -7.94 -18.77 -16.44
C ASN A 239 -6.44 -19.08 -16.24
N GLY A 240 -5.88 -18.82 -15.06
CA GLY A 240 -4.47 -19.01 -14.73
C GLY A 240 -3.55 -17.86 -15.15
N PHE A 241 -3.86 -17.11 -16.20
CA PHE A 241 -3.11 -15.92 -16.61
C PHE A 241 -3.96 -15.00 -17.50
N ILE A 242 -3.46 -13.79 -17.77
CA ILE A 242 -3.99 -12.87 -18.78
C ILE A 242 -2.95 -12.63 -19.87
N SER A 243 -3.41 -12.57 -21.13
CA SER A 243 -2.58 -12.30 -22.31
C SER A 243 -2.91 -10.91 -22.89
N PRO A 244 -1.91 -10.16 -23.40
CA PRO A 244 -0.48 -10.47 -23.33
C PRO A 244 0.07 -10.38 -21.89
N LYS A 245 1.04 -11.22 -21.54
CA LYS A 245 1.65 -11.19 -20.20
C LYS A 245 2.49 -9.92 -20.06
N GLN A 246 2.02 -8.99 -19.24
CA GLN A 246 2.72 -7.73 -18.95
C GLN A 246 3.63 -7.85 -17.71
N PRO A 247 4.77 -7.12 -17.65
CA PRO A 247 5.73 -7.17 -16.55
C PRO A 247 5.20 -6.59 -15.21
N TYR A 248 3.98 -6.06 -15.20
CA TYR A 248 3.46 -5.25 -14.09
C TYR A 248 2.60 -6.07 -13.14
N TYR A 249 2.69 -5.77 -11.84
CA TYR A 249 1.70 -6.13 -10.81
C TYR A 249 1.60 -7.61 -10.43
N ILE A 250 2.21 -8.50 -11.20
CA ILE A 250 2.11 -9.95 -11.06
C ILE A 250 2.50 -10.44 -9.64
N GLY A 251 3.46 -9.78 -8.98
CA GLY A 251 3.84 -10.13 -7.61
C GLY A 251 2.68 -10.02 -6.61
N GLN A 252 1.82 -9.00 -6.74
CA GLN A 252 0.59 -8.91 -5.93
C GLN A 252 -0.47 -9.85 -6.47
N TYR A 253 -0.79 -9.77 -7.77
CA TYR A 253 -1.91 -10.51 -8.35
C TYR A 253 -1.79 -12.00 -8.08
N GLY A 254 -0.60 -12.56 -8.31
CA GLY A 254 -0.38 -13.96 -8.09
C GLY A 254 -0.47 -14.38 -6.63
N PHE A 255 0.00 -13.53 -5.72
CA PHE A 255 -0.15 -13.79 -4.28
C PHE A 255 -1.60 -13.76 -3.81
N VAL A 256 -2.40 -12.79 -4.29
CA VAL A 256 -3.84 -12.69 -3.99
C VAL A 256 -4.59 -13.91 -4.54
N VAL A 257 -4.37 -14.26 -5.80
CA VAL A 257 -5.00 -15.43 -6.45
C VAL A 257 -4.62 -16.72 -5.74
N TRP A 258 -3.35 -16.91 -5.40
CA TRP A 258 -2.89 -18.09 -4.68
C TRP A 258 -3.56 -18.22 -3.31
N LEU A 259 -3.63 -17.12 -2.54
CA LEU A 259 -4.37 -17.11 -1.26
C LEU A 259 -5.85 -17.45 -1.46
N ALA A 260 -6.51 -16.89 -2.47
CA ALA A 260 -7.92 -17.17 -2.77
C ALA A 260 -8.14 -18.65 -3.11
N GLN A 261 -7.25 -19.24 -3.91
CA GLN A 261 -7.33 -20.66 -4.30
C GLN A 261 -7.22 -21.61 -3.11
N ILE A 262 -6.22 -21.41 -2.24
CA ILE A 262 -5.92 -22.36 -1.15
C ILE A 262 -6.79 -22.15 0.09
N THR A 263 -7.20 -20.91 0.37
CA THR A 263 -8.02 -20.59 1.55
C THR A 263 -9.50 -20.60 1.26
N LYS A 264 -9.90 -20.38 0.00
CA LYS A 264 -11.30 -20.15 -0.43
C LYS A 264 -11.94 -18.90 0.16
N ILE A 265 -11.17 -18.02 0.81
CA ILE A 265 -11.64 -16.68 1.15
C ILE A 265 -11.97 -15.98 -0.18
N PRO A 266 -13.14 -15.34 -0.31
CA PRO A 266 -13.48 -14.59 -1.51
C PRO A 266 -12.37 -13.58 -1.86
N LEU A 267 -11.96 -13.58 -3.13
CA LEU A 267 -10.84 -12.79 -3.63
C LEU A 267 -10.99 -11.30 -3.24
N PHE A 268 -12.21 -10.79 -3.30
CA PHE A 268 -12.57 -9.44 -2.83
C PHE A 268 -12.00 -9.11 -1.44
N TYR A 269 -12.19 -10.00 -0.44
CA TYR A 269 -11.75 -9.73 0.93
C TYR A 269 -10.24 -9.83 1.08
N ILE A 270 -9.59 -10.73 0.34
CA ILE A 270 -8.12 -10.80 0.32
C ILE A 270 -7.59 -9.49 -0.25
N ASP A 271 -8.09 -9.06 -1.41
CA ASP A 271 -7.70 -7.82 -2.07
C ASP A 271 -7.86 -6.64 -1.10
N ILE A 272 -9.05 -6.28 -0.63
CA ILE A 272 -9.23 -5.03 0.14
C ILE A 272 -8.50 -4.98 1.49
N TYR A 273 -8.21 -6.14 2.12
CA TYR A 273 -7.57 -6.18 3.44
C TYR A 273 -6.07 -6.50 3.40
N LEU A 274 -5.51 -6.94 2.26
CA LEU A 274 -4.12 -7.39 2.19
C LEU A 274 -3.12 -6.34 2.70
N VAL A 275 -3.13 -5.13 2.14
CA VAL A 275 -2.19 -4.06 2.54
C VAL A 275 -2.42 -3.60 3.98
N PRO A 276 -3.64 -3.25 4.44
CA PRO A 276 -3.87 -2.87 5.84
C PRO A 276 -3.40 -3.94 6.84
N ILE A 277 -3.67 -5.22 6.57
CA ILE A 277 -3.23 -6.32 7.43
C ILE A 277 -1.70 -6.43 7.39
N LEU A 278 -1.08 -6.48 6.22
CA LEU A 278 0.38 -6.59 6.12
C LEU A 278 1.10 -5.40 6.76
N ALA A 279 0.58 -4.18 6.62
CA ALA A 279 1.13 -3.00 7.26
C ALA A 279 1.04 -3.08 8.79
N SER A 280 -0.10 -3.51 9.32
CA SER A 280 -0.31 -3.67 10.77
C SER A 280 0.61 -4.72 11.40
N LEU A 281 0.90 -5.80 10.67
CA LEU A 281 1.78 -6.88 11.12
C LEU A 281 3.27 -6.55 10.96
N THR A 282 3.65 -5.85 9.89
CA THR A 282 5.07 -5.70 9.52
C THR A 282 5.71 -4.39 9.93
N LEU A 283 5.00 -3.26 9.88
CA LEU A 283 5.58 -1.95 10.23
C LEU A 283 6.02 -1.87 11.70
N PRO A 284 5.18 -2.25 12.70
CA PRO A 284 5.56 -2.10 14.10
C PRO A 284 6.79 -2.90 14.46
N ALA A 285 6.84 -4.17 14.05
CA ALA A 285 7.97 -5.05 14.34
C ALA A 285 9.23 -4.66 13.56
N GLY A 286 9.09 -4.32 12.27
CA GLY A 286 10.23 -4.00 11.40
C GLY A 286 10.92 -2.69 11.75
N ILE A 287 10.14 -1.62 11.94
CA ILE A 287 10.66 -0.30 12.30
C ILE A 287 11.25 -0.35 13.71
N PHE A 288 10.56 -0.98 14.66
CA PHE A 288 11.09 -1.17 16.01
C PHE A 288 12.43 -1.91 16.00
N TYR A 289 12.52 -3.03 15.28
CA TYR A 289 13.74 -3.82 15.21
C TYR A 289 14.90 -2.97 14.67
N SER A 290 14.68 -2.28 13.54
CA SER A 290 15.72 -1.44 12.93
C SER A 290 16.18 -0.34 13.88
N LEU A 291 15.26 0.44 14.44
CA LEU A 291 15.59 1.57 15.29
C LEU A 291 16.26 1.14 16.60
N LYS A 292 15.79 0.06 17.24
CA LYS A 292 16.38 -0.46 18.48
C LYS A 292 17.84 -0.87 18.30
N HIS A 293 18.16 -1.53 17.19
CA HIS A 293 19.50 -2.08 16.99
C HIS A 293 20.45 -1.11 16.30
N SER A 294 19.94 -0.16 15.53
CA SER A 294 20.77 0.86 14.90
C SER A 294 21.00 2.09 15.78
N PHE A 295 20.08 2.39 16.70
CA PHE A 295 20.22 3.47 17.68
C PHE A 295 20.08 2.90 19.10
N PRO A 296 21.18 2.59 19.81
CA PRO A 296 21.09 2.05 21.17
C PRO A 296 20.29 2.94 22.14
N THR A 297 20.34 4.25 21.93
CA THR A 297 19.58 5.27 22.69
C THR A 297 18.07 5.23 22.44
N MET A 298 17.62 4.52 21.39
CA MET A 298 16.22 4.40 21.01
C MET A 298 15.49 3.20 21.57
N LYS A 299 16.13 2.28 22.31
CA LYS A 299 15.48 1.02 22.73
C LYS A 299 14.10 1.25 23.39
N LYS A 300 13.95 2.31 24.20
CA LYS A 300 12.68 2.68 24.84
C LYS A 300 11.66 3.33 23.89
N TYR A 301 12.12 4.04 22.87
CA TYR A 301 11.32 4.92 22.02
C TYR A 301 11.12 4.41 20.59
N ALA A 302 11.78 3.32 20.20
CA ALA A 302 11.81 2.82 18.84
C ALA A 302 10.41 2.59 18.24
N VAL A 303 9.43 2.17 19.05
CA VAL A 303 8.05 1.95 18.58
C VAL A 303 7.37 3.25 18.14
N TYR A 304 7.75 4.42 18.69
CA TYR A 304 7.19 5.70 18.25
C TYR A 304 7.55 6.04 16.81
N GLY A 305 8.68 5.51 16.29
CA GLY A 305 9.07 5.72 14.90
C GLY A 305 8.06 5.17 13.88
N VAL A 306 7.25 4.19 14.27
CA VAL A 306 6.17 3.61 13.45
C VAL A 306 5.15 4.67 13.07
N TRP A 307 4.86 5.59 13.98
CA TRP A 307 3.82 6.60 13.83
C TRP A 307 4.19 7.72 12.85
N LEU A 308 5.45 7.80 12.40
CA LEU A 308 5.83 8.66 11.29
C LEU A 308 5.15 8.26 9.97
N ILE A 309 4.78 6.99 9.80
CA ILE A 309 4.12 6.51 8.58
C ILE A 309 2.71 7.10 8.46
N PRO A 310 1.76 6.85 9.40
CA PRO A 310 0.42 7.47 9.32
C PRO A 310 0.43 8.98 9.60
N PHE A 311 1.50 9.54 10.17
CA PHE A 311 1.65 11.00 10.31
C PHE A 311 1.79 11.72 8.95
N ILE A 312 2.31 11.05 7.92
CA ILE A 312 2.53 11.61 6.59
C ILE A 312 1.37 11.18 5.68
N PRO A 313 0.40 12.06 5.35
CA PRO A 313 -0.88 11.62 4.78
C PRO A 313 -0.79 10.83 3.47
N PHE A 314 0.22 11.09 2.65
CA PHE A 314 0.41 10.38 1.38
C PHE A 314 1.09 9.01 1.52
N LEU A 315 1.62 8.65 2.69
CA LEU A 315 2.11 7.30 3.00
C LEU A 315 0.98 6.39 3.54
N SER A 316 -0.26 6.72 3.20
CA SER A 316 -1.44 6.01 3.66
C SER A 316 -1.58 4.66 2.95
N LEU A 317 -1.46 3.58 3.71
CA LEU A 317 -1.56 2.19 3.27
C LEU A 317 -3.00 1.66 3.40
N HIS A 318 -3.97 2.51 3.03
CA HIS A 318 -5.41 2.27 3.24
C HIS A 318 -6.11 1.49 2.12
N LEU A 319 -5.43 1.31 0.98
CA LEU A 319 -5.92 0.56 -0.18
C LEU A 319 -4.90 -0.50 -0.58
N THR A 320 -5.38 -1.66 -0.99
CA THR A 320 -4.54 -2.63 -1.67
C THR A 320 -4.42 -2.25 -3.14
N THR A 321 -3.21 -1.89 -3.52
CA THR A 321 -2.80 -1.70 -4.91
C THR A 321 -1.37 -2.19 -5.03
N PRO A 322 -0.93 -2.61 -6.23
CA PRO A 322 0.46 -3.07 -6.41
C PRO A 322 1.46 -1.98 -5.98
N HIS A 323 1.10 -0.71 -6.17
CA HIS A 323 1.89 0.44 -5.71
C HIS A 323 2.02 0.46 -4.18
N ASN A 324 0.94 0.27 -3.44
CA ASN A 324 0.96 0.32 -1.97
C ASN A 324 1.68 -0.88 -1.35
N ILE A 325 1.63 -2.07 -1.98
CA ILE A 325 2.48 -3.20 -1.59
C ILE A 325 3.97 -2.85 -1.77
N ALA A 326 4.34 -2.32 -2.93
CA ALA A 326 5.71 -1.89 -3.19
C ALA A 326 6.15 -0.75 -2.24
N LEU A 327 5.25 0.17 -1.89
CA LEU A 327 5.49 1.24 -0.91
C LEU A 327 5.74 0.68 0.49
N LEU A 328 4.92 -0.27 0.95
CA LEU A 328 5.12 -0.97 2.22
C LEU A 328 6.50 -1.65 2.26
N PHE A 329 6.86 -2.37 1.21
CA PHE A 329 8.18 -3.00 1.11
C PHE A 329 9.31 -1.97 1.05
N SER A 330 9.12 -0.84 0.39
CA SER A 330 10.09 0.25 0.35
C SER A 330 10.33 0.85 1.72
N ILE A 331 9.28 1.07 2.52
CA ILE A 331 9.40 1.52 3.92
C ILE A 331 10.26 0.53 4.71
N LEU A 332 9.91 -0.76 4.65
CA LEU A 332 10.66 -1.81 5.35
C LEU A 332 12.11 -1.88 4.88
N ILE A 333 12.38 -1.85 3.57
CA ILE A 333 13.72 -1.87 2.98
C ILE A 333 14.55 -0.70 3.47
N VAL A 334 14.01 0.52 3.52
CA VAL A 334 14.75 1.70 4.01
C VAL A 334 15.18 1.51 5.47
N PHE A 335 14.27 1.09 6.36
CA PHE A 335 14.62 0.81 7.74
C PHE A 335 15.56 -0.40 7.87
N PHE A 336 15.34 -1.46 7.12
CA PHE A 336 16.18 -2.66 7.13
C PHE A 336 17.59 -2.42 6.58
N SER A 337 17.75 -1.56 5.58
CA SER A 337 19.05 -1.12 5.08
C SER A 337 19.85 -0.42 6.18
N PHE A 338 19.16 0.34 7.04
CA PHE A 338 19.77 0.98 8.19
C PHE A 338 20.26 -0.03 9.25
N ALA A 339 19.50 -1.10 9.49
CA ALA A 339 19.91 -2.22 10.35
C ALA A 339 21.06 -3.04 9.75
N PHE A 340 21.02 -3.28 8.44
CA PHE A 340 22.04 -4.01 7.69
C PHE A 340 23.40 -3.33 7.72
N LEU A 341 23.44 -1.99 7.54
CA LEU A 341 24.68 -1.21 7.62
C LEU A 341 25.29 -1.19 9.02
N HIS A 342 24.53 -1.58 10.06
CA HIS A 342 24.99 -1.72 11.45
C HIS A 342 25.23 -3.18 11.86
N ASP A 343 25.30 -4.11 10.89
CA ASP A 343 25.52 -5.55 11.10
C ASP A 343 24.43 -6.27 11.90
N LYS A 344 23.19 -5.77 11.79
CA LYS A 344 22.01 -6.30 12.51
C LYS A 344 21.00 -6.98 11.60
N LEU A 345 21.32 -7.21 10.33
CA LEU A 345 20.37 -7.84 9.42
C LEU A 345 21.10 -8.70 8.40
N ASP A 346 20.49 -9.84 8.05
CA ASP A 346 20.94 -10.69 6.95
C ASP A 346 20.60 -10.05 5.60
N LEU A 347 21.56 -10.06 4.67
CA LEU A 347 21.44 -9.55 3.31
C LEU A 347 20.24 -10.14 2.54
N LYS A 348 19.93 -11.42 2.78
CA LYS A 348 18.86 -12.13 2.03
C LYS A 348 17.51 -11.46 2.20
N ILE A 349 17.25 -10.89 3.38
CA ILE A 349 15.98 -10.21 3.69
C ILE A 349 15.82 -8.98 2.79
N LEU A 350 16.89 -8.18 2.63
CA LEU A 350 16.87 -6.99 1.77
C LEU A 350 16.69 -7.34 0.29
N LEU A 351 17.45 -8.30 -0.21
CA LEU A 351 17.40 -8.66 -1.63
C LEU A 351 16.05 -9.24 -2.02
N LEU A 352 15.52 -10.19 -1.25
CA LEU A 352 14.24 -10.83 -1.59
C LEU A 352 13.07 -9.86 -1.46
N LEU A 353 13.10 -8.96 -0.48
CA LEU A 353 12.07 -7.93 -0.34
C LEU A 353 12.14 -6.91 -1.49
N ALA A 354 13.34 -6.53 -1.94
CA ALA A 354 13.52 -5.65 -3.10
C ALA A 354 13.05 -6.30 -4.41
N LEU A 355 13.34 -7.60 -4.60
CA LEU A 355 12.84 -8.35 -5.75
C LEU A 355 11.30 -8.45 -5.71
N ALA A 356 10.72 -8.75 -4.55
CA ALA A 356 9.26 -8.77 -4.40
C ALA A 356 8.63 -7.39 -4.67
N ALA A 357 9.28 -6.30 -4.26
CA ALA A 357 8.83 -4.94 -4.55
C ALA A 357 8.85 -4.61 -6.05
N ILE A 358 9.85 -5.07 -6.81
CA ILE A 358 9.89 -4.94 -8.27
C ILE A 358 8.75 -5.71 -8.92
N CYS A 359 8.56 -6.97 -8.52
CA CYS A 359 7.50 -7.83 -9.07
C CYS A 359 6.10 -7.29 -8.74
N ALA A 360 5.94 -6.60 -7.60
CA ALA A 360 4.72 -5.91 -7.25
C ALA A 360 4.54 -4.63 -8.07
N HIS A 361 5.51 -3.71 -8.09
CA HIS A 361 5.37 -2.49 -8.86
C HIS A 361 6.75 -1.89 -9.26
N PRO A 362 7.14 -1.99 -10.55
CA PRO A 362 8.47 -1.56 -11.01
C PRO A 362 8.79 -0.08 -10.75
N LEU A 363 7.81 0.83 -10.83
CA LEU A 363 8.01 2.28 -10.65
C LEU A 363 8.76 2.66 -9.36
N VAL A 364 8.44 2.01 -8.23
CA VAL A 364 9.16 2.23 -6.96
C VAL A 364 10.14 1.09 -6.70
N GLY A 365 9.78 -0.14 -7.06
CA GLY A 365 10.59 -1.33 -6.79
C GLY A 365 11.97 -1.29 -7.46
N ALA A 366 12.07 -0.87 -8.72
CA ALA A 366 13.34 -0.87 -9.44
C ALA A 366 14.34 0.16 -8.88
N PRO A 367 13.94 1.44 -8.66
CA PRO A 367 14.78 2.39 -7.92
C PRO A 367 15.17 1.91 -6.51
N ILE A 368 14.29 1.20 -5.82
CA ILE A 368 14.58 0.63 -4.49
C ILE A 368 15.58 -0.53 -4.56
N LEU A 369 15.55 -1.37 -5.59
CA LEU A 369 16.59 -2.36 -5.80
C LEU A 369 17.95 -1.69 -6.07
N ILE A 370 18.00 -0.62 -6.88
CA ILE A 370 19.22 0.15 -7.10
C ILE A 370 19.77 0.66 -5.76
N PHE A 371 18.91 1.21 -4.89
CA PHE A 371 19.29 1.60 -3.54
C PHE A 371 19.84 0.43 -2.71
N VAL A 372 19.17 -0.74 -2.71
CA VAL A 372 19.64 -1.93 -1.98
C VAL A 372 21.00 -2.39 -2.48
N LEU A 373 21.22 -2.46 -3.80
CA LEU A 373 22.51 -2.80 -4.39
C LEU A 373 23.58 -1.80 -3.96
N ALA A 374 23.28 -0.51 -3.94
CA ALA A 374 24.20 0.52 -3.47
C ALA A 374 24.53 0.40 -1.98
N VAL A 375 23.55 0.07 -1.13
CA VAL A 375 23.77 -0.21 0.31
C VAL A 375 24.71 -1.41 0.50
N ILE A 376 24.54 -2.47 -0.31
CA ILE A 376 25.38 -3.67 -0.27
C ILE A 376 26.82 -3.34 -0.70
N LEU A 377 26.96 -2.59 -1.79
CA LEU A 377 28.26 -2.16 -2.30
C LEU A 377 28.95 -1.21 -1.31
N ALA A 378 28.22 -0.23 -0.76
CA ALA A 378 28.75 0.73 0.21
C ALA A 378 29.42 0.03 1.41
N LYS A 379 28.81 -1.05 1.92
CA LYS A 379 29.37 -1.83 3.02
C LYS A 379 30.67 -2.56 2.66
N LYS A 380 30.89 -2.89 1.38
CA LYS A 380 32.10 -3.56 0.88
C LYS A 380 33.17 -2.59 0.39
N CYS A 381 32.83 -1.32 0.18
CA CYS A 381 33.73 -0.30 -0.37
C CYS A 381 34.61 0.35 0.70
N SER A 382 35.85 0.70 0.34
CA SER A 382 36.65 1.64 1.13
C SER A 382 36.05 3.05 1.09
N PRO A 383 36.34 3.95 2.05
CA PRO A 383 35.78 5.30 2.07
C PRO A 383 36.00 6.09 0.77
N LYS A 384 37.18 5.96 0.13
CA LYS A 384 37.47 6.59 -1.17
C LYS A 384 36.56 6.06 -2.28
N LYS A 385 36.36 4.74 -2.35
CA LYS A 385 35.47 4.10 -3.34
C LYS A 385 34.01 4.47 -3.09
N LEU A 386 33.59 4.58 -1.82
CA LEU A 386 32.25 5.03 -1.47
C LEU A 386 32.00 6.47 -1.91
N PHE A 387 32.98 7.37 -1.73
CA PHE A 387 32.85 8.75 -2.21
C PHE A 387 32.64 8.81 -3.73
N ALA A 388 33.28 7.92 -4.50
CA ALA A 388 33.04 7.77 -5.93
C ALA A 388 31.69 7.09 -6.26
N LEU A 389 31.21 6.19 -5.40
CA LEU A 389 29.91 5.50 -5.58
C LEU A 389 28.71 6.45 -5.42
N LEU A 390 28.79 7.46 -4.54
CA LEU A 390 27.66 8.34 -4.25
C LEU A 390 27.18 9.16 -5.49
N PRO A 391 28.05 9.82 -6.27
CA PRO A 391 27.64 10.46 -7.53
C PRO A 391 27.08 9.47 -8.54
N VAL A 392 27.66 8.27 -8.65
CA VAL A 392 27.19 7.22 -9.57
C VAL A 392 25.78 6.77 -9.17
N LEU A 393 25.53 6.56 -7.88
CA LEU A 393 24.21 6.24 -7.34
C LEU A 393 23.18 7.33 -7.69
N PHE A 394 23.54 8.60 -7.48
CA PHE A 394 22.69 9.74 -7.83
C PHE A 394 22.32 9.72 -9.31
N LEU A 395 23.31 9.56 -10.21
CA LEU A 395 23.09 9.53 -11.65
C LEU A 395 22.19 8.36 -12.07
N ILE A 396 22.47 7.15 -11.60
CA ILE A 396 21.68 5.95 -11.93
C ILE A 396 20.23 6.11 -11.45
N LEU A 397 20.02 6.57 -10.21
CA LEU A 397 18.67 6.80 -9.70
C LEU A 397 17.93 7.88 -10.50
N SER A 398 18.61 8.98 -10.84
CA SER A 398 18.01 10.08 -11.60
C SER A 398 17.49 9.61 -12.96
N VAL A 399 18.25 8.79 -13.69
CA VAL A 399 17.86 8.33 -15.03
C VAL A 399 16.99 7.07 -15.03
N SER A 400 16.89 6.34 -13.90
CA SER A 400 16.25 5.02 -13.84
C SER A 400 14.82 5.00 -14.39
N LEU A 401 13.96 5.92 -13.97
CA LEU A 401 12.57 5.95 -14.42
C LEU A 401 12.35 6.53 -15.81
N PRO A 402 12.96 7.66 -16.18
CA PRO A 402 12.97 8.09 -17.58
C PRO A 402 13.37 6.95 -18.51
N ALA A 403 14.46 6.22 -18.19
CA ALA A 403 14.90 5.06 -18.96
C ALA A 403 13.84 3.95 -18.99
N MET A 404 13.25 3.58 -17.86
CA MET A 404 12.20 2.54 -17.83
C MET A 404 10.96 2.90 -18.65
N PHE A 405 10.52 4.15 -18.63
CA PHE A 405 9.39 4.60 -19.44
C PHE A 405 9.73 4.64 -20.93
N ILE A 406 10.92 5.13 -21.30
CA ILE A 406 11.42 5.08 -22.69
C ILE A 406 11.46 3.62 -23.19
N MET A 407 12.03 2.71 -22.39
CA MET A 407 12.08 1.29 -22.72
C MET A 407 10.69 0.69 -22.88
N ASN A 408 9.74 1.07 -22.04
CA ASN A 408 8.37 0.60 -22.17
C ASN A 408 7.69 1.13 -23.45
N ASN A 409 7.89 2.41 -23.77
CA ASN A 409 7.33 3.02 -24.98
C ASN A 409 7.81 2.30 -26.25
N ILE A 410 9.12 2.01 -26.31
CA ILE A 410 9.73 1.24 -27.40
C ILE A 410 9.16 -0.18 -27.44
N ARG A 411 9.07 -0.86 -26.29
CA ARG A 411 8.51 -2.22 -26.18
C ARG A 411 7.07 -2.32 -26.67
N MET A 412 6.27 -1.27 -26.43
CA MET A 412 4.87 -1.19 -26.85
C MET A 412 4.70 -0.80 -28.33
N GLY A 413 5.80 -0.57 -29.08
CA GLY A 413 5.73 -0.18 -30.49
C GLY A 413 5.48 1.32 -30.71
N ALA A 414 5.35 2.12 -29.65
CA ALA A 414 5.15 3.58 -29.73
C ALA A 414 6.44 4.37 -30.04
N GLY A 415 7.56 3.68 -30.25
CA GLY A 415 8.83 4.29 -30.64
C GLY A 415 9.49 5.14 -29.55
N TRP A 416 10.28 6.12 -29.98
CA TRP A 416 10.97 7.05 -29.08
C TRP A 416 10.01 8.15 -28.61
N PRO A 417 9.98 8.48 -27.31
CA PRO A 417 9.20 9.62 -26.84
C PRO A 417 9.84 10.94 -27.29
N GLU A 418 9.07 12.02 -27.19
CA GLU A 418 9.57 13.36 -27.44
C GLU A 418 10.44 13.84 -26.27
N PHE A 419 11.56 14.51 -26.59
CA PHE A 419 12.49 15.05 -25.62
C PHE A 419 12.43 16.57 -25.59
N THR A 420 12.27 17.14 -24.39
CA THR A 420 12.30 18.58 -24.14
C THR A 420 13.49 18.99 -23.28
N ASN A 421 13.87 20.26 -23.27
CA ASN A 421 14.91 20.72 -22.35
C ASN A 421 14.38 20.74 -20.90
N PRO A 422 14.93 19.92 -19.97
CA PRO A 422 14.40 19.82 -18.61
C PRO A 422 14.57 21.09 -17.77
N LEU A 423 15.54 21.96 -18.11
CA LEU A 423 15.74 23.25 -17.45
C LEU A 423 14.67 24.26 -17.87
N LEU A 424 14.32 24.29 -19.17
CA LEU A 424 13.22 25.14 -19.66
C LEU A 424 11.86 24.63 -19.18
N GLY A 425 11.72 23.31 -18.98
CA GLY A 425 10.51 22.66 -18.47
C GLY A 425 10.37 22.62 -16.95
N ILE A 426 11.18 23.36 -16.17
CA ILE A 426 11.20 23.26 -14.70
C ILE A 426 9.86 23.61 -14.04
N ASN A 427 9.07 24.50 -14.66
CA ASN A 427 7.73 24.86 -14.17
C ASN A 427 6.80 23.64 -14.07
N LYS A 428 6.89 22.69 -15.01
CA LYS A 428 6.13 21.44 -14.99
C LYS A 428 6.44 20.58 -13.76
N PHE A 429 7.65 20.66 -13.23
CA PHE A 429 8.03 19.98 -11.99
C PHE A 429 7.47 20.70 -10.76
N PHE A 430 7.46 22.03 -10.74
CA PHE A 430 6.85 22.79 -9.65
C PHE A 430 5.32 22.62 -9.58
N GLU A 431 4.66 22.37 -10.71
CA GLU A 431 3.23 21.99 -10.76
C GLU A 431 2.92 20.74 -9.92
N LEU A 432 3.87 19.82 -9.71
CA LEU A 432 3.68 18.63 -8.88
C LEU A 432 3.36 18.97 -7.42
N PHE A 433 3.73 20.17 -6.96
CA PHE A 433 3.47 20.67 -5.61
C PHE A 433 2.23 21.57 -5.52
N ALA A 434 1.55 21.82 -6.66
CA ALA A 434 0.30 22.55 -6.69
C ALA A 434 -0.84 21.73 -6.05
N ARG A 435 -2.00 22.36 -5.85
CA ARG A 435 -3.19 21.61 -5.40
C ARG A 435 -3.67 20.73 -6.56
N PRO A 436 -3.80 19.40 -6.36
CA PRO A 436 -4.13 18.48 -7.45
C PRO A 436 -5.63 18.47 -7.83
N TYR A 437 -6.47 19.14 -7.03
CA TYR A 437 -7.91 19.25 -7.27
C TYR A 437 -8.41 20.56 -6.65
N TRP A 438 -9.72 20.78 -6.67
CA TRP A 438 -10.33 22.03 -6.24
C TRP A 438 -10.20 22.26 -4.72
N TYR A 439 -9.72 23.46 -4.36
CA TYR A 439 -9.71 23.97 -2.99
C TYR A 439 -10.33 25.37 -2.96
N ALA A 440 -11.30 25.58 -2.08
CA ALA A 440 -11.89 26.90 -1.86
C ALA A 440 -10.86 27.86 -1.23
N THR A 441 -11.00 29.15 -1.52
CA THR A 441 -10.33 30.23 -0.77
C THR A 441 -11.29 30.79 0.28
N ASN A 442 -10.75 31.46 1.31
CA ASN A 442 -11.54 32.18 2.33
C ASN A 442 -12.56 31.32 3.10
N THR A 443 -12.18 30.10 3.47
CA THR A 443 -12.99 29.24 4.34
C THR A 443 -12.77 29.57 5.82
N PRO A 444 -13.60 29.05 6.75
CA PRO A 444 -13.38 29.24 8.18
C PRO A 444 -11.95 28.90 8.60
N LEU A 445 -11.41 29.69 9.54
CA LEU A 445 -9.99 29.64 9.94
C LEU A 445 -9.50 28.22 10.26
N ILE A 446 -10.33 27.39 10.90
CA ILE A 446 -9.96 26.02 11.24
C ILE A 446 -9.59 25.17 10.01
N TYR A 447 -10.31 25.34 8.90
CA TYR A 447 -10.00 24.66 7.64
C TYR A 447 -8.76 25.25 6.98
N GLU A 448 -8.61 26.58 7.01
CA GLU A 448 -7.38 27.22 6.50
C GLU A 448 -6.13 26.71 7.23
N LEU A 449 -6.19 26.61 8.56
CA LEU A 449 -5.10 26.07 9.38
C LEU A 449 -4.85 24.59 9.09
N LEU A 450 -5.90 23.78 9.00
CA LEU A 450 -5.78 22.34 8.74
C LEU A 450 -5.14 22.05 7.38
N TYR A 451 -5.58 22.76 6.34
CA TYR A 451 -5.06 22.57 4.98
C TYR A 451 -3.72 23.28 4.74
N SER A 452 -3.39 24.31 5.53
CA SER A 452 -2.04 24.85 5.60
C SER A 452 -1.10 23.86 6.28
N TRP A 453 -1.53 23.25 7.39
CA TRP A 453 -0.79 22.17 8.05
C TRP A 453 -0.51 21.02 7.08
N GLN A 454 -1.51 20.57 6.30
CA GLN A 454 -1.30 19.54 5.27
C GLN A 454 -0.12 19.85 4.34
N ARG A 455 0.06 21.11 3.92
CA ARG A 455 1.18 21.55 3.08
C ARG A 455 2.51 21.57 3.83
N LEU A 456 2.49 21.84 5.13
CA LEU A 456 3.68 21.95 5.97
C LEU A 456 4.22 20.59 6.44
N ILE A 457 3.40 19.53 6.47
CA ILE A 457 3.84 18.20 6.94
C ILE A 457 5.11 17.75 6.21
N VAL A 458 5.14 17.83 4.88
CA VAL A 458 6.28 17.30 4.09
C VAL A 458 7.56 18.13 4.30
N PRO A 459 7.54 19.48 4.17
CA PRO A 459 8.69 20.30 4.51
C PRO A 459 9.19 20.07 5.94
N VAL A 460 8.30 19.97 6.93
CA VAL A 460 8.67 19.72 8.33
C VAL A 460 9.41 18.39 8.47
N VAL A 461 8.91 17.32 7.84
CA VAL A 461 9.55 16.00 7.86
C VAL A 461 10.92 16.04 7.18
N ILE A 462 11.06 16.73 6.04
CA ILE A 462 12.34 16.88 5.34
C ILE A 462 13.34 17.62 6.23
N ILE A 463 12.95 18.76 6.80
CA ILE A 463 13.81 19.55 7.70
C ILE A 463 14.22 18.72 8.93
N ALA A 464 13.27 18.01 9.54
CA ALA A 464 13.54 17.12 10.67
C ALA A 464 14.50 15.98 10.29
N GLY A 465 14.36 15.42 9.09
CA GLY A 465 15.23 14.37 8.56
C GLY A 465 16.65 14.86 8.33
N ILE A 466 16.81 16.03 7.71
CA ILE A 466 18.12 16.69 7.51
C ILE A 466 18.76 17.02 8.86
N ALA A 467 18.02 17.63 9.79
CA ALA A 467 18.51 17.95 11.12
C ALA A 467 18.93 16.69 11.90
N GLY A 468 18.14 15.61 11.79
CA GLY A 468 18.45 14.31 12.36
C GLY A 468 19.71 13.69 11.77
N PHE A 469 19.88 13.76 10.44
CA PHE A 469 21.07 13.28 9.73
C PHE A 469 22.32 14.05 10.17
N ILE A 470 22.25 15.38 10.19
CA ILE A 470 23.37 16.23 10.64
C ILE A 470 23.76 15.89 12.09
N GLN A 471 22.79 15.80 13.00
CA GLN A 471 23.07 15.44 14.40
C GLN A 471 23.68 14.04 14.52
N TYR A 472 23.21 13.08 13.73
CA TYR A 472 23.78 11.74 13.70
C TYR A 472 25.23 11.77 13.23
N GLN A 473 25.53 12.49 12.14
CA GLN A 473 26.87 12.55 11.56
C GLN A 473 27.87 13.32 12.42
N ARG A 474 27.43 14.37 13.13
CA ARG A 474 28.28 15.04 14.13
C ARG A 474 28.78 14.09 15.22
N LYS A 475 27.95 13.14 15.63
CA LYS A 475 28.28 12.19 16.70
C LYS A 475 29.03 10.95 16.20
N ASN A 476 28.61 10.35 15.09
CA ASN A 476 29.07 9.03 14.67
C ASN A 476 29.99 9.04 13.43
N LYS A 477 29.98 10.13 12.63
CA LYS A 477 30.79 10.29 11.40
C LYS A 477 30.72 9.07 10.46
N ASN A 478 29.53 8.52 10.24
CA ASN A 478 29.36 7.29 9.45
C ASN A 478 29.09 7.61 7.98
N ILE A 479 30.15 7.53 7.15
CA ILE A 479 30.08 7.80 5.71
C ILE A 479 29.10 6.86 4.96
N LEU A 480 28.89 5.63 5.44
CA LEU A 480 28.00 4.66 4.79
C LEU A 480 26.57 5.18 4.63
N LEU A 481 26.13 6.02 5.58
CA LEU A 481 24.75 6.50 5.62
C LEU A 481 24.44 7.62 4.62
N TYR A 482 25.44 8.16 3.91
CA TYR A 482 25.20 9.14 2.84
C TYR A 482 24.42 8.55 1.66
N VAL A 483 24.37 7.21 1.52
CA VAL A 483 23.52 6.56 0.51
C VAL A 483 22.03 6.93 0.65
N PHE A 484 21.56 7.25 1.87
CA PHE A 484 20.16 7.64 2.12
C PHE A 484 19.80 9.01 1.54
N PRO A 485 20.42 10.14 1.97
CA PRO A 485 20.11 11.46 1.42
C PRO A 485 20.43 11.54 -0.08
N VAL A 486 21.48 10.86 -0.56
CA VAL A 486 21.77 10.78 -2.00
C VAL A 486 20.63 10.09 -2.76
N SER A 487 20.05 9.02 -2.21
CA SER A 487 18.90 8.36 -2.81
C SER A 487 17.64 9.22 -2.79
N ALA A 488 17.41 9.98 -1.70
CA ALA A 488 16.31 10.94 -1.65
C ALA A 488 16.42 11.97 -2.78
N VAL A 489 17.60 12.58 -2.94
CA VAL A 489 17.86 13.56 -4.01
C VAL A 489 17.79 12.91 -5.40
N GLY A 490 18.28 11.68 -5.57
CA GLY A 490 18.18 10.94 -6.83
C GLY A 490 16.73 10.65 -7.25
N PHE A 491 15.84 10.31 -6.30
CA PHE A 491 14.41 10.14 -6.59
C PHE A 491 13.75 11.46 -7.02
N VAL A 492 14.06 12.57 -6.35
CA VAL A 492 13.54 13.89 -6.73
C VAL A 492 14.06 14.30 -8.10
N ALA A 493 15.35 14.08 -8.39
CA ALA A 493 15.93 14.35 -9.69
C ALA A 493 15.29 13.47 -10.79
N SER A 494 14.99 12.21 -10.49
CA SER A 494 14.29 11.33 -11.42
C SER A 494 12.87 11.80 -11.72
N ALA A 495 12.14 12.28 -10.70
CA ALA A 495 10.82 12.88 -10.88
C ALA A 495 10.88 14.16 -11.73
N TRP A 496 11.89 15.01 -11.50
CA TRP A 496 12.11 16.20 -12.33
C TRP A 496 12.40 15.84 -13.78
N LEU A 497 13.35 14.93 -14.03
CA LEU A 497 13.67 14.49 -15.39
C LEU A 497 12.44 13.86 -16.07
N LEU A 498 11.72 12.96 -15.41
CA LEU A 498 10.53 12.34 -16.00
C LEU A 498 9.45 13.38 -16.37
N ARG A 499 9.23 14.40 -15.52
CA ARG A 499 8.19 15.42 -15.74
C ARG A 499 8.59 16.49 -16.76
N SER A 500 9.88 16.81 -16.85
CA SER A 500 10.38 17.97 -17.62
C SER A 500 11.20 17.60 -18.87
N TRP A 501 11.66 16.35 -19.00
CA TRP A 501 12.48 15.89 -20.13
C TRP A 501 11.70 15.03 -21.13
N VAL A 502 10.84 14.12 -20.65
CA VAL A 502 10.18 13.12 -21.49
C VAL A 502 8.69 13.45 -21.63
N VAL A 503 8.18 13.46 -22.86
CA VAL A 503 6.76 13.67 -23.16
C VAL A 503 6.20 12.43 -23.88
N PHE A 504 5.07 11.93 -23.38
CA PHE A 504 4.34 10.82 -23.98
C PHE A 504 3.09 11.35 -24.70
N PRO A 505 3.06 11.41 -26.04
CA PRO A 505 1.94 12.01 -26.77
C PRO A 505 0.58 11.35 -26.48
N ASP A 506 0.60 10.03 -26.27
CA ASP A 506 -0.62 9.21 -26.07
C ASP A 506 -1.16 9.21 -24.64
N VAL A 507 -0.44 9.84 -23.69
CA VAL A 507 -0.86 9.94 -22.28
C VAL A 507 -1.34 11.36 -21.99
N VAL A 508 -2.53 11.48 -21.40
CA VAL A 508 -3.10 12.80 -21.10
C VAL A 508 -2.17 13.59 -20.17
N SER A 509 -1.99 14.89 -20.46
CA SER A 509 -0.94 15.72 -19.85
C SER A 509 -0.96 15.79 -18.32
N TYR A 510 -2.15 15.70 -17.71
CA TYR A 510 -2.29 15.66 -16.25
C TYR A 510 -1.88 14.31 -15.65
N GLU A 511 -2.14 13.19 -16.35
CA GLU A 511 -1.77 11.82 -15.89
C GLU A 511 -0.24 11.62 -15.94
N GLN A 512 0.45 12.30 -16.87
CA GLN A 512 1.91 12.31 -16.91
C GLN A 512 2.56 12.89 -15.63
N GLY A 513 1.81 13.66 -14.82
CA GLY A 513 2.28 14.19 -13.54
C GLY A 513 2.20 13.20 -12.37
N ASP A 514 1.34 12.17 -12.46
CA ASP A 514 1.08 11.28 -11.33
C ASP A 514 2.25 10.34 -11.03
N PHE A 515 2.92 9.84 -12.07
CA PHE A 515 4.10 8.98 -11.93
C PHE A 515 5.29 9.68 -11.23
N PRO A 516 5.76 10.86 -11.67
CA PRO A 516 6.83 11.58 -10.99
C PRO A 516 6.42 12.04 -9.58
N LEU A 517 5.14 12.38 -9.34
CA LEU A 517 4.66 12.74 -8.00
C LEU A 517 4.81 11.59 -6.99
N ARG A 518 4.56 10.34 -7.41
CA ARG A 518 4.80 9.14 -6.57
C ARG A 518 6.26 9.03 -6.14
N LEU A 519 7.21 9.45 -6.98
CA LEU A 519 8.64 9.46 -6.63
C LEU A 519 9.02 10.55 -5.64
N VAL A 520 8.53 11.77 -5.86
CA VAL A 520 8.73 12.87 -4.91
C VAL A 520 8.25 12.44 -3.53
N LYS A 521 7.09 11.80 -3.45
CA LYS A 521 6.55 11.22 -2.21
C LYS A 521 7.45 10.11 -1.64
N ALA A 522 7.89 9.15 -2.46
CA ALA A 522 8.76 8.07 -2.01
C ALA A 522 10.16 8.53 -1.55
N SER A 523 10.66 9.68 -2.04
CA SER A 523 11.96 10.24 -1.65
C SER A 523 12.05 10.53 -0.14
N VAL A 524 10.92 10.88 0.49
CA VAL A 524 10.84 11.20 1.92
C VAL A 524 11.17 9.98 2.78
N LEU A 525 10.94 8.77 2.28
CA LEU A 525 11.17 7.52 3.01
C LEU A 525 12.61 7.42 3.51
N PHE A 526 13.59 7.78 2.67
CA PHE A 526 15.02 7.71 2.98
C PHE A 526 15.43 8.62 4.15
N LEU A 527 14.61 9.62 4.51
CA LEU A 527 14.86 10.53 5.61
C LEU A 527 14.24 10.07 6.95
N LEU A 528 13.25 9.16 6.92
CA LEU A 528 12.48 8.74 8.10
C LEU A 528 13.32 8.10 9.23
N PRO A 529 14.37 7.29 8.95
CA PRO A 529 15.26 6.80 10.01
C PRO A 529 15.91 7.95 10.79
N PHE A 530 16.25 9.05 10.12
CA PHE A 530 16.88 10.22 10.76
C PHE A 530 15.88 11.10 11.49
N VAL A 531 14.63 11.20 11.00
CA VAL A 531 13.54 11.83 11.75
C VAL A 531 13.32 11.08 13.07
N SER A 532 13.29 9.75 13.02
CA SER A 532 13.16 8.89 14.21
C SER A 532 14.31 9.12 15.19
N TYR A 533 15.54 9.22 14.68
CA TYR A 533 16.71 9.54 15.51
C TYR A 533 16.57 10.92 16.18
N LEU A 534 16.14 11.96 15.46
CA LEU A 534 15.94 13.29 16.03
C LEU A 534 14.88 13.27 17.15
N LEU A 535 13.74 12.61 16.92
CA LEU A 535 12.69 12.45 17.92
C LEU A 535 13.22 11.75 19.18
N SER A 536 14.12 10.77 19.02
CA SER A 536 14.78 10.11 20.15
C SER A 536 15.52 11.07 21.05
N LEU A 537 16.25 12.02 20.46
CA LEU A 537 17.09 12.95 21.18
C LEU A 537 16.22 13.97 21.94
N ILE A 538 15.10 14.37 21.35
CA ILE A 538 14.12 15.23 22.00
C ILE A 538 13.53 14.51 23.22
N LEU A 539 13.06 13.28 23.06
CA LEU A 539 12.48 12.50 24.17
C LEU A 539 13.49 12.25 25.30
N GLN A 540 14.74 11.92 24.97
CA GLN A 540 15.81 11.76 25.97
C GLN A 540 16.08 13.04 26.75
N LYS A 541 16.12 14.21 26.08
CA LYS A 541 16.31 15.50 26.77
C LYS A 541 15.18 15.77 27.76
N ILE A 542 13.94 15.41 27.42
CA ILE A 542 12.78 15.64 28.29
C ILE A 542 12.83 14.78 29.56
N GLU A 543 13.37 13.57 29.50
CA GLU A 543 13.43 12.68 30.66
C GLU A 543 14.29 13.21 31.81
N VAL A 544 15.25 14.08 31.49
CA VAL A 544 16.17 14.69 32.46
C VAL A 544 15.56 15.96 33.09
N LEU A 545 14.44 16.48 32.57
CA LEU A 545 13.79 17.68 33.10
C LEU A 545 13.06 17.44 34.42
N LYS A 546 13.11 18.40 35.37
CA LYS A 546 12.40 18.34 36.66
C LYS A 546 10.88 18.09 36.49
N LYS A 547 10.27 18.70 35.47
CA LYS A 547 8.83 18.56 35.14
C LYS A 547 8.56 17.52 34.03
N ARG A 548 9.40 16.48 33.88
CA ARG A 548 9.31 15.48 32.79
C ARG A 548 7.91 14.92 32.54
N LYS A 549 7.13 14.63 33.60
CA LYS A 549 5.78 14.05 33.45
C LYS A 549 4.82 15.00 32.72
N ILE A 550 4.92 16.30 32.99
CA ILE A 550 4.10 17.34 32.35
C ILE A 550 4.48 17.46 30.87
N TYR A 551 5.78 17.60 30.58
CA TYR A 551 6.26 17.72 29.20
C TYR A 551 5.97 16.47 28.36
N LEU A 552 6.15 15.28 28.94
CA LEU A 552 5.77 14.02 28.29
C LEU A 552 4.27 13.98 28.02
N GLY A 553 3.44 14.27 29.02
CA GLY A 553 1.98 14.32 28.84
C GLY A 553 1.56 15.27 27.72
N LEU A 554 2.14 16.48 27.69
CA LEU A 554 1.87 17.48 26.66
C LEU A 554 2.27 16.96 25.26
N ILE A 555 3.43 16.33 25.14
CA ILE A 555 3.88 15.77 23.85
C ILE A 555 3.00 14.62 23.40
N LEU A 556 2.62 13.70 24.29
CA LEU A 556 1.76 12.58 23.91
C LEU A 556 0.39 13.08 23.44
N ILE A 557 -0.20 14.05 24.14
CA ILE A 557 -1.48 14.67 23.75
C ILE A 557 -1.33 15.39 22.40
N THR A 558 -0.35 16.28 22.26
CA THR A 558 -0.14 17.03 21.02
C THR A 558 0.16 16.11 19.83
N SER A 559 0.96 15.06 20.01
CA SER A 559 1.22 14.07 18.97
C SER A 559 -0.03 13.26 18.60
N SER A 560 -0.90 12.94 19.56
CA SER A 560 -2.18 12.27 19.28
C SER A 560 -3.13 13.15 18.45
N ILE A 561 -3.20 14.45 18.74
CA ILE A 561 -4.01 15.42 17.99
C ILE A 561 -3.45 15.60 16.57
N PHE A 562 -2.13 15.71 16.42
CA PHE A 562 -1.56 15.80 15.07
C PHE A 562 -1.75 14.53 14.26
N LEU A 563 -1.70 13.34 14.89
CA LEU A 563 -2.02 12.09 14.21
C LEU A 563 -3.49 11.99 13.82
N MET A 564 -4.40 12.56 14.62
CA MET A 564 -5.81 12.70 14.25
C MET A 564 -5.98 13.60 13.02
N PHE A 565 -5.26 14.73 12.95
CA PHE A 565 -5.27 15.57 11.74
C PHE A 565 -4.67 14.84 10.53
N SER A 566 -3.57 14.12 10.72
CA SER A 566 -2.97 13.30 9.66
C SER A 566 -3.91 12.19 9.21
N LEU A 567 -4.62 11.52 10.12
CA LEU A 567 -5.66 10.54 9.80
C LEU A 567 -6.72 11.19 8.89
N TYR A 568 -7.31 12.30 9.35
CA TYR A 568 -8.32 13.03 8.58
C TYR A 568 -7.80 13.34 7.17
N LEU A 569 -6.59 13.87 7.04
CA LEU A 569 -5.98 14.26 5.76
C LEU A 569 -5.48 13.10 4.89
N SER A 570 -5.38 11.88 5.43
CA SER A 570 -4.90 10.68 4.73
C SER A 570 -5.95 10.04 3.83
N TYR A 571 -7.21 10.44 3.99
CA TYR A 571 -8.34 9.89 3.26
C TYR A 571 -8.96 10.96 2.33
N PRO A 572 -9.74 10.53 1.32
CA PRO A 572 -10.49 11.41 0.42
C PRO A 572 -11.32 12.47 1.14
N GLN A 573 -11.26 13.71 0.65
CA GLN A 573 -11.89 14.88 1.29
C GLN A 573 -13.11 15.36 0.53
N ARG A 574 -14.23 15.54 1.23
CA ARG A 574 -15.43 16.19 0.70
C ARG A 574 -15.99 17.15 1.73
N ASN A 575 -15.49 18.39 1.72
CA ASN A 575 -15.92 19.43 2.65
C ASN A 575 -15.89 20.82 1.98
N ILE A 576 -16.16 21.87 2.76
CA ILE A 576 -16.22 23.26 2.27
C ILE A 576 -14.90 23.77 1.68
N LYS A 577 -13.76 23.21 2.12
CA LYS A 577 -12.42 23.64 1.69
C LYS A 577 -11.86 22.79 0.56
N ALA A 578 -12.14 21.49 0.52
CA ALA A 578 -11.55 20.57 -0.44
C ALA A 578 -12.59 19.62 -1.04
N ARG A 579 -12.53 19.46 -2.37
CA ARG A 579 -13.36 18.51 -3.10
C ARG A 579 -12.48 17.53 -3.87
N PHE A 580 -12.25 16.36 -3.27
CA PHE A 580 -11.63 15.24 -3.94
C PHE A 580 -12.53 14.74 -5.08
N PRO A 581 -11.98 14.46 -6.27
CA PRO A 581 -12.77 14.08 -7.45
C PRO A 581 -13.15 12.59 -7.49
N GLY A 582 -12.44 11.73 -6.75
CA GLY A 582 -12.73 10.29 -6.74
C GLY A 582 -13.99 9.97 -5.94
N LEU A 583 -14.68 8.91 -6.37
CA LEU A 583 -15.96 8.46 -5.86
C LEU A 583 -15.92 6.94 -5.59
N ASN A 584 -16.88 6.43 -4.83
CA ASN A 584 -17.09 5.00 -4.61
C ASN A 584 -18.15 4.44 -5.57
N VAL A 585 -18.02 3.15 -5.90
CA VAL A 585 -19.06 2.44 -6.67
C VAL A 585 -20.29 2.20 -5.79
N THR A 586 -21.47 2.26 -6.38
CA THR A 586 -22.77 2.12 -5.72
C THR A 586 -23.55 0.92 -6.23
N THR A 587 -24.55 0.46 -5.46
CA THR A 587 -25.49 -0.57 -5.94
C THR A 587 -26.25 -0.14 -7.20
N THR A 588 -26.51 1.16 -7.36
CA THR A 588 -27.18 1.67 -8.57
C THR A 588 -26.30 1.50 -9.81
N ASP A 589 -24.97 1.62 -9.68
CA ASP A 589 -24.05 1.37 -10.80
C ASP A 589 -24.12 -0.10 -11.23
N PHE A 590 -24.09 -1.05 -10.29
CA PHE A 590 -24.26 -2.48 -10.57
C PHE A 590 -25.60 -2.80 -11.24
N LYS A 591 -26.71 -2.32 -10.68
CA LYS A 591 -28.04 -2.49 -11.27
C LYS A 591 -28.15 -1.89 -12.68
N THR A 592 -27.47 -0.76 -12.92
CA THR A 592 -27.46 -0.11 -14.24
C THR A 592 -26.78 -0.99 -15.27
N VAL A 593 -25.61 -1.53 -14.93
CA VAL A 593 -24.87 -2.44 -15.82
C VAL A 593 -25.66 -3.73 -16.05
N GLU A 594 -26.22 -4.33 -15.00
CA GLU A 594 -27.06 -5.52 -15.09
C GLU A 594 -28.28 -5.28 -15.99
N TRP A 595 -28.96 -4.13 -15.83
CA TRP A 595 -30.10 -3.78 -16.67
C TRP A 595 -29.71 -3.68 -18.14
N ILE A 596 -28.61 -2.96 -18.46
CA ILE A 596 -28.11 -2.81 -19.84
C ILE A 596 -27.76 -4.19 -20.42
N HIS A 597 -27.05 -5.01 -19.64
CA HIS A 597 -26.63 -6.34 -20.06
C HIS A 597 -27.84 -7.22 -20.41
N ASN A 598 -28.88 -7.23 -19.57
CA ASN A 598 -30.09 -8.01 -19.77
C ASN A 598 -30.95 -7.56 -20.96
N GLN A 599 -30.63 -6.45 -21.63
CA GLN A 599 -31.30 -6.02 -22.87
C GLN A 599 -30.76 -6.69 -24.14
N HIS A 600 -29.71 -7.51 -24.04
CA HIS A 600 -29.06 -8.12 -25.20
C HIS A 600 -28.58 -9.53 -24.91
N ASN A 601 -28.37 -10.31 -25.98
CA ASN A 601 -27.90 -11.70 -25.87
C ASN A 601 -26.40 -11.86 -26.21
N ASP A 602 -25.76 -10.88 -26.88
CA ASP A 602 -24.49 -11.06 -27.60
C ASP A 602 -23.44 -9.93 -27.40
N TYR A 603 -23.64 -9.04 -26.42
CA TYR A 603 -22.74 -7.90 -26.13
C TYR A 603 -22.48 -6.97 -27.33
N ASP A 604 -23.37 -6.94 -28.33
CA ASP A 604 -23.23 -6.09 -29.52
C ASP A 604 -23.73 -4.65 -29.27
N TYR A 605 -23.12 -4.00 -28.28
CA TYR A 605 -23.41 -2.63 -27.90
C TYR A 605 -22.19 -1.97 -27.25
N ILE A 606 -22.21 -0.64 -27.23
CA ILE A 606 -21.26 0.16 -26.45
C ILE A 606 -21.96 1.00 -25.38
N VAL A 607 -21.23 1.32 -24.32
CA VAL A 607 -21.72 2.16 -23.23
C VAL A 607 -20.75 3.31 -22.96
N LEU A 608 -21.23 4.52 -23.18
CA LEU A 608 -20.56 5.76 -22.79
C LEU A 608 -21.01 6.14 -21.38
N ALA A 609 -20.16 5.85 -20.40
CA ALA A 609 -20.41 6.06 -18.97
C ALA A 609 -19.18 6.58 -18.22
N ASN A 610 -19.38 6.99 -16.97
CA ASN A 610 -18.27 7.36 -16.11
C ASN A 610 -17.48 6.15 -15.60
N GLN A 611 -16.40 6.46 -14.87
CA GLN A 611 -15.49 5.49 -14.29
C GLN A 611 -16.17 4.43 -13.40
N LEU A 612 -17.19 4.82 -12.63
CA LEU A 612 -17.80 3.94 -11.63
C LEU A 612 -18.73 2.90 -12.25
N VAL A 613 -19.53 3.32 -13.24
CA VAL A 613 -20.37 2.41 -14.03
C VAL A 613 -19.50 1.43 -14.82
N SER A 614 -18.40 1.91 -15.43
CA SER A 614 -17.43 1.03 -16.10
C SER A 614 -16.73 0.08 -15.13
N ALA A 615 -16.45 0.51 -13.90
CA ALA A 615 -15.89 -0.36 -12.85
C ALA A 615 -16.88 -1.44 -12.40
N ALA A 616 -18.17 -1.11 -12.28
CA ALA A 616 -19.21 -2.10 -12.02
C ALA A 616 -19.30 -3.14 -13.16
N ALA A 617 -19.25 -2.68 -14.42
CA ALA A 617 -19.24 -3.57 -15.59
C ALA A 617 -18.04 -4.54 -15.60
N LEU A 618 -16.84 -4.03 -15.30
CA LEU A 618 -15.64 -4.86 -15.15
C LEU A 618 -15.74 -5.85 -14.00
N THR A 619 -16.51 -5.55 -12.96
CA THR A 619 -16.66 -6.44 -11.80
C THR A 619 -17.57 -7.60 -12.11
N ASP A 620 -18.73 -7.33 -12.70
CA ASP A 620 -19.74 -8.36 -12.97
C ASP A 620 -19.42 -9.18 -14.21
N TYR A 621 -18.91 -8.53 -15.25
CA TYR A 621 -18.74 -9.12 -16.58
C TYR A 621 -17.27 -9.20 -17.03
N SER A 622 -16.32 -8.76 -16.21
CA SER A 622 -14.88 -8.82 -16.51
C SER A 622 -14.58 -8.26 -17.92
N PHE A 623 -13.75 -8.96 -18.68
CA PHE A 623 -13.30 -8.62 -20.03
C PHE A 623 -14.24 -9.14 -21.13
N ALA A 624 -15.56 -9.17 -20.90
CA ALA A 624 -16.55 -9.87 -21.75
C ALA A 624 -16.46 -9.56 -23.26
N LYS A 625 -16.25 -8.30 -23.65
CA LYS A 625 -16.22 -7.90 -25.07
C LYS A 625 -15.18 -6.83 -25.34
N TYR A 626 -14.41 -7.07 -26.39
CA TYR A 626 -13.54 -6.11 -27.06
C TYR A 626 -13.87 -6.07 -28.54
N PHE A 627 -13.96 -4.88 -29.10
CA PHE A 627 -14.11 -4.65 -30.54
C PHE A 627 -12.74 -4.47 -31.15
N GLN A 628 -12.46 -5.25 -32.19
CA GLN A 628 -11.22 -5.14 -32.96
C GLN A 628 -11.33 -3.93 -33.89
N THR A 629 -10.41 -2.99 -33.78
CA THR A 629 -10.29 -1.87 -34.73
C THR A 629 -8.94 -1.91 -35.44
N PRO A 630 -8.75 -1.18 -36.56
CA PRO A 630 -7.48 -1.18 -37.28
C PRO A 630 -6.26 -0.80 -36.43
N ASN A 631 -6.46 -0.03 -35.36
CA ASN A 631 -5.38 0.53 -34.55
C ASN A 631 -5.34 -0.02 -33.12
N ASP A 632 -6.46 -0.48 -32.55
CA ASP A 632 -6.53 -0.93 -31.15
C ASP A 632 -7.78 -1.78 -30.82
N GLU A 633 -7.75 -2.47 -29.68
CA GLU A 633 -8.93 -3.11 -29.11
C GLU A 633 -9.73 -2.13 -28.23
N ILE A 634 -11.04 -2.04 -28.47
CA ILE A 634 -11.93 -1.16 -27.71
C ILE A 634 -12.82 -1.98 -26.78
N PHE A 635 -12.67 -1.78 -25.47
CA PHE A 635 -13.62 -2.34 -24.49
C PHE A 635 -15.00 -1.70 -24.66
N TYR A 636 -16.06 -2.51 -24.57
CA TYR A 636 -17.44 -2.09 -24.84
C TYR A 636 -18.01 -1.03 -23.86
N TYR A 637 -17.34 -0.78 -22.74
CA TYR A 637 -17.61 0.38 -21.88
C TYR A 637 -16.49 1.41 -22.00
N SER A 638 -16.82 2.70 -21.89
CA SER A 638 -15.81 3.76 -21.86
C SER A 638 -14.92 3.66 -20.62
N VAL A 639 -13.64 3.36 -20.83
CA VAL A 639 -12.61 3.28 -19.78
C VAL A 639 -11.88 4.62 -19.67
N PRO A 640 -11.79 5.20 -18.46
CA PRO A 640 -11.35 6.57 -18.27
C PRO A 640 -9.83 6.72 -18.19
N THR A 641 -9.13 6.58 -19.32
CA THR A 641 -7.68 6.85 -19.45
C THR A 641 -7.33 7.09 -20.92
N GLY A 642 -8.05 8.00 -21.59
CA GLY A 642 -7.78 8.35 -23.00
C GLY A 642 -8.32 7.39 -24.06
N GLY A 643 -9.07 6.34 -23.68
CA GLY A 643 -9.72 5.43 -24.62
C GLY A 643 -10.71 6.15 -25.54
N LEU A 644 -10.87 5.65 -26.76
CA LEU A 644 -11.66 6.32 -27.82
C LEU A 644 -13.12 6.55 -27.40
N LEU A 645 -13.76 5.58 -26.75
CA LEU A 645 -15.11 5.75 -26.21
C LEU A 645 -15.18 6.78 -25.08
N TYR A 646 -14.15 6.89 -24.24
CA TYR A 646 -14.14 7.89 -23.17
C TYR A 646 -13.99 9.32 -23.72
N LYS A 647 -13.27 9.49 -24.84
CA LYS A 647 -13.25 10.77 -25.56
C LYS A 647 -14.65 11.15 -26.04
N GLN A 648 -15.42 10.20 -26.59
CA GLN A 648 -16.81 10.44 -27.00
C GLN A 648 -17.74 10.73 -25.83
N TYR A 649 -17.58 10.01 -24.71
CA TYR A 649 -18.26 10.33 -23.46
C TYR A 649 -17.94 11.77 -23.00
N GLY A 650 -16.69 12.20 -23.13
CA GLY A 650 -16.26 13.58 -22.88
C GLY A 650 -16.98 14.61 -23.74
N LYS A 651 -17.12 14.38 -25.05
CA LYS A 651 -17.90 15.26 -25.94
C LYS A 651 -19.36 15.35 -25.48
N MET A 652 -19.97 14.21 -25.20
CA MET A 652 -21.34 14.13 -24.66
C MET A 652 -21.50 14.82 -23.30
N LEU A 653 -20.43 15.01 -22.51
CA LEU A 653 -20.48 15.75 -21.26
C LEU A 653 -20.27 17.26 -21.43
N TYR A 654 -19.33 17.66 -22.28
CA TYR A 654 -18.79 19.02 -22.28
C TYR A 654 -19.07 19.82 -23.56
N GLU A 655 -19.33 19.17 -24.69
CA GLU A 655 -19.55 19.80 -26.00
C GLU A 655 -21.02 19.72 -26.46
N GLY A 656 -21.87 19.04 -25.69
CA GLY A 656 -23.31 18.92 -25.89
C GLY A 656 -23.77 17.50 -26.24
N GLN A 657 -25.04 17.19 -26.00
CA GLN A 657 -25.60 15.84 -26.14
C GLN A 657 -26.12 15.59 -27.57
N LYS A 658 -25.25 15.65 -28.57
CA LYS A 658 -25.61 15.48 -29.98
C LYS A 658 -25.66 13.99 -30.37
N ARG A 659 -26.62 13.62 -31.23
CA ARG A 659 -26.74 12.25 -31.79
C ARG A 659 -25.48 11.84 -32.56
N GLU A 660 -24.88 12.78 -33.29
CA GLU A 660 -23.64 12.62 -34.04
C GLU A 660 -22.51 11.99 -33.20
N TYR A 661 -22.32 12.41 -31.94
CA TYR A 661 -21.25 11.85 -31.10
C TYR A 661 -21.51 10.40 -30.68
N MET A 662 -22.78 10.01 -30.53
CA MET A 662 -23.15 8.61 -30.29
C MET A 662 -22.96 7.77 -31.55
N GLU A 663 -23.30 8.32 -32.71
CA GLU A 663 -23.08 7.70 -34.02
C GLU A 663 -21.59 7.50 -34.33
N GLU A 664 -20.76 8.52 -34.09
CA GLU A 664 -19.30 8.40 -34.17
C GLU A 664 -18.77 7.30 -33.23
N ALA A 665 -19.31 7.19 -32.01
CA ALA A 665 -18.91 6.14 -31.09
C ALA A 665 -19.28 4.75 -31.59
N MET A 666 -20.46 4.61 -32.20
CA MET A 666 -20.90 3.37 -32.85
C MET A 666 -20.00 3.02 -34.05
N ASP A 667 -19.59 4.00 -34.85
CA ASP A 667 -18.70 3.80 -36.00
C ASP A 667 -17.33 3.25 -35.60
N LEU A 668 -16.83 3.61 -34.41
CA LEU A 668 -15.56 3.05 -33.89
C LEU A 668 -15.60 1.54 -33.69
N THR A 669 -16.78 0.96 -33.48
CA THR A 669 -16.95 -0.45 -33.07
C THR A 669 -17.82 -1.26 -34.03
N GLY A 670 -18.53 -0.59 -34.95
CA GLY A 670 -19.45 -1.21 -35.90
C GLY A 670 -20.79 -1.63 -35.29
N VAL A 671 -21.07 -1.28 -34.03
CA VAL A 671 -22.33 -1.65 -33.36
C VAL A 671 -23.48 -0.77 -33.82
N LYS A 672 -24.71 -1.28 -33.74
CA LYS A 672 -25.94 -0.52 -34.04
C LYS A 672 -26.62 0.10 -32.83
N LYS A 673 -26.15 -0.23 -31.63
CA LYS A 673 -26.78 0.19 -30.38
C LYS A 673 -25.75 0.74 -29.41
N SER A 674 -26.04 1.92 -28.88
CA SER A 674 -25.19 2.58 -27.88
C SER A 674 -26.00 3.13 -26.73
N TYR A 675 -25.39 3.14 -25.56
CA TYR A 675 -25.96 3.67 -24.34
C TYR A 675 -25.15 4.86 -23.84
N PHE A 676 -25.83 5.91 -23.41
CA PHE A 676 -25.21 7.01 -22.69
C PHE A 676 -25.74 7.03 -21.26
N VAL A 677 -24.85 6.90 -20.27
CA VAL A 677 -25.22 6.77 -18.87
C VAL A 677 -24.77 7.99 -18.09
N ILE A 678 -25.72 8.63 -17.39
CA ILE A 678 -25.48 9.80 -16.56
C ILE A 678 -26.03 9.59 -15.16
N ASN A 679 -25.12 9.64 -14.18
CA ASN A 679 -25.50 9.65 -12.77
C ASN A 679 -25.83 11.08 -12.29
N SER A 680 -26.75 11.19 -11.35
CA SER A 680 -27.22 12.49 -10.82
C SER A 680 -26.14 13.31 -10.11
N TYR A 681 -25.07 12.66 -9.62
CA TYR A 681 -23.98 13.32 -8.91
C TYR A 681 -22.99 14.07 -9.82
N TRP A 682 -23.10 13.92 -11.14
CA TRP A 682 -22.31 14.72 -12.08
C TRP A 682 -22.70 16.19 -12.02
N ALA A 683 -21.70 17.07 -12.16
CA ALA A 683 -21.96 18.50 -12.27
C ALA A 683 -22.80 18.77 -13.53
N ASN A 684 -23.87 19.56 -13.39
CA ASN A 684 -24.82 19.87 -14.45
C ASN A 684 -25.58 18.64 -15.01
N SER A 685 -25.74 17.57 -14.22
CA SER A 685 -26.47 16.36 -14.61
C SER A 685 -27.87 16.69 -15.17
N ASP A 686 -28.61 17.60 -14.55
CA ASP A 686 -29.94 18.02 -15.02
C ASP A 686 -29.92 18.53 -16.48
N LYS A 687 -28.96 19.41 -16.82
CA LYS A 687 -28.83 19.96 -18.17
C LYS A 687 -28.42 18.89 -19.19
N ILE A 688 -27.53 17.98 -18.79
CA ILE A 688 -27.08 16.87 -19.62
C ILE A 688 -28.24 15.92 -19.90
N ILE A 689 -29.04 15.60 -18.88
CA ILE A 689 -30.24 14.75 -18.98
C ILE A 689 -31.25 15.38 -19.94
N ASP A 690 -31.56 16.67 -19.77
CA ASP A 690 -32.50 17.37 -20.64
C ASP A 690 -32.00 17.48 -22.09
N GLY A 691 -30.68 17.62 -22.29
CA GLY A 691 -30.05 17.57 -23.61
C GLY A 691 -30.18 16.19 -24.25
N ALA A 692 -29.83 15.13 -23.52
CA ALA A 692 -29.85 13.77 -24.03
C ALA A 692 -31.26 13.27 -24.36
N LYS A 693 -32.29 13.66 -23.59
CA LYS A 693 -33.70 13.35 -23.91
C LYS A 693 -34.14 13.84 -25.28
N LYS A 694 -33.53 14.91 -25.80
CA LYS A 694 -33.88 15.49 -27.11
C LYS A 694 -33.28 14.72 -28.29
N THR A 695 -32.24 13.91 -28.05
CA THR A 695 -31.48 13.26 -29.12
C THR A 695 -31.52 11.74 -29.06
N ALA A 696 -31.80 11.15 -27.89
CA ALA A 696 -31.94 9.72 -27.69
C ALA A 696 -33.28 9.19 -28.24
N ASP A 697 -33.30 7.91 -28.62
CA ASP A 697 -34.51 7.23 -29.09
C ASP A 697 -35.40 6.79 -27.92
N ALA A 698 -34.80 6.48 -26.78
CA ALA A 698 -35.49 6.14 -25.54
C ALA A 698 -34.60 6.42 -24.31
N TRP A 699 -35.19 6.39 -23.11
CA TRP A 699 -34.42 6.47 -21.86
C TRP A 699 -35.06 5.64 -20.74
N GLN A 700 -34.21 5.21 -19.80
CA GLN A 700 -34.58 4.48 -18.59
C GLN A 700 -34.04 5.22 -17.35
N ILE A 701 -34.82 5.21 -16.28
CA ILE A 701 -34.45 5.82 -14.99
C ILE A 701 -34.20 4.69 -13.97
N MET A 702 -33.08 4.76 -13.27
CA MET A 702 -32.68 3.80 -12.24
C MET A 702 -32.70 4.43 -10.85
N ASP A 703 -33.19 3.66 -9.86
CA ASP A 703 -33.25 3.98 -8.43
C ASP A 703 -33.65 5.44 -8.15
N GLU A 704 -34.86 5.83 -8.58
CA GLU A 704 -35.45 7.17 -8.33
C GLU A 704 -34.62 8.34 -8.91
N GLY A 705 -34.01 8.16 -10.07
CA GLY A 705 -33.29 9.23 -10.77
C GLY A 705 -31.82 9.35 -10.38
N LYS A 706 -31.29 8.41 -9.60
CA LYS A 706 -29.85 8.35 -9.31
C LYS A 706 -29.02 8.10 -10.56
N THR A 707 -29.56 7.39 -11.55
CA THR A 707 -28.89 7.14 -12.83
C THR A 707 -29.90 7.14 -13.97
N TRP A 708 -29.50 7.74 -15.08
CA TRP A 708 -30.27 7.83 -16.32
C TRP A 708 -29.51 7.12 -17.43
N ILE A 709 -30.22 6.29 -18.18
CA ILE A 709 -29.69 5.52 -19.30
C ILE A 709 -30.40 5.98 -20.56
N PHE A 710 -29.68 6.54 -21.51
CA PHE A 710 -30.19 6.97 -22.81
C PHE A 710 -29.81 5.96 -23.87
N ILE A 711 -30.76 5.61 -24.73
CA ILE A 711 -30.63 4.55 -25.73
C ILE A 711 -30.60 5.20 -27.11
N TYR A 712 -29.59 4.85 -27.89
CA TYR A 712 -29.42 5.28 -29.27
C TYR A 712 -29.32 4.04 -30.16
N THR A 713 -30.12 4.01 -31.20
CA THR A 713 -30.17 2.94 -32.20
C THR A 713 -29.97 3.49 -33.60
N ARG A 714 -29.25 2.72 -34.41
CA ARG A 714 -29.11 2.95 -35.86
C ARG A 714 -29.72 1.75 -36.58
N ASP A 715 -30.53 2.04 -37.61
CA ASP A 715 -31.15 1.01 -38.45
C ASP A 715 -30.13 0.22 -39.28
#